data_AF-A0A7T0RMX9-F1
#
_entry.id   AF-A0A7T0RMX9-F1
#
_cell.length_a   1.000
_cell.length_b   1.000
_cell.length_c   1.000
_cell.angle_alpha   90.00
_cell.angle_beta   90.00
_cell.angle_gamma   90.00
#
_symmetry.space_group_name_H-M   'P 1'
#
loop_
_entity.id
_entity.type
_entity.pdbx_description
1 polymer ?
#
loop_
_entity_poly.entity_id
_entity_poly.type
_entity_poly.pdbx_seq_one_letter_code
_entity_poly.pdbx_strand_id
1 'polypeptide(L)'
;MAIRTFVGTLKNRYSQYKQLNNMVAVIENSGKFDERYYLTNHSIQDKWAVKSPIKHFLTKGATLGYNPSEWFNTSWYVEHYEDVKEQGVNPFFHYILYGRREGRKPSPNRFATALDKKRDWIKNGVVENLWGGYSEPALQDLQTVYQSHEEDTDLRYFAAWHAARWFYFEGDFKKALSLSELVRELSKDYHIDKTAVLMHAFCLIKLGDLDEAKVHLLEYLETSPSDADVLLSLSNLHENPQNRLFWINSAFERHGFAPIALNEFKGQIGFENLVATAPPIQDDRLVSVIIPTFNAGERIEIAIRSLLNQSWRNLEVIVVDDCSIDDTTERVRRIMLEDERIKLVQQPHNGGAYKARNAGLKVAEGDFITTHDGDDWSHPQKIETQVSYLDKHSTVMGVSTFWIRATSDLHFQHNWRLNPRLIHWSHSSFLFRRQVLDELGPWDNVIAGGDTEFIWRVQAHYGKWAFKRIHKEVPMAFALDDDGSLTRNKATHIKTMHNGLRHVYRSACSWWHRQQASNLNITELRSRPFPAPRSMLVRGDNNAAAELIFISDFSTGRFNDDDFSLIASLLEKGKQVMLYHIPVYGKVSSPLCDKFFTLLQKENSEVCVYGMQVSVAKVVFLNSHLLRFVPEQLAEVRGDFTFVQQIDEYIASSENIERFVSMSSKKDVIHLNRDSLKDELLA
;
A
#
# COMPACT_ATOMS: atom_id res chain seq x y z
N MET A 1 -34.89 6.01 31.63
CA MET A 1 -33.91 6.71 30.77
C MET A 1 -32.68 7.19 31.57
N ALA A 2 -32.84 7.95 32.65
CA ALA A 2 -31.72 8.48 33.46
C ALA A 2 -30.76 7.43 34.08
N ILE A 3 -31.27 6.26 34.51
CA ILE A 3 -30.42 5.18 35.08
C ILE A 3 -29.55 4.50 34.01
N ARG A 4 -30.06 4.33 32.77
CA ARG A 4 -29.27 3.80 31.64
C ARG A 4 -28.17 4.79 31.23
N THR A 5 -28.46 6.09 31.24
CA THR A 5 -27.46 7.14 30.96
C THR A 5 -26.40 7.21 32.06
N PHE A 6 -26.79 7.03 33.33
CA PHE A 6 -25.87 7.02 34.49
C PHE A 6 -24.96 5.79 34.51
N VAL A 7 -25.50 4.58 34.28
CA VAL A 7 -24.73 3.34 34.16
C VAL A 7 -23.82 3.37 32.92
N GLY A 8 -24.30 3.92 31.81
CA GLY A 8 -23.48 4.16 30.62
C GLY A 8 -22.32 5.11 30.90
N THR A 9 -22.55 6.21 31.61
CA THR A 9 -21.51 7.18 31.99
C THR A 9 -20.49 6.57 32.96
N LEU A 10 -20.93 5.74 33.92
CA LEU A 10 -20.06 5.02 34.84
C LEU A 10 -19.22 3.94 34.14
N LYS A 11 -19.81 3.15 33.23
CA LYS A 11 -19.06 2.18 32.42
C LYS A 11 -18.05 2.87 31.51
N ASN A 12 -18.41 4.01 30.93
CA ASN A 12 -17.51 4.78 30.07
C ASN A 12 -16.35 5.39 30.88
N ARG A 13 -16.63 5.96 32.07
CA ARG A 13 -15.59 6.43 33.00
C ARG A 13 -14.70 5.30 33.50
N TYR A 14 -15.27 4.12 33.79
CA TYR A 14 -14.52 2.94 34.21
C TYR A 14 -13.62 2.40 33.08
N SER A 15 -14.12 2.35 31.85
CA SER A 15 -13.36 1.97 30.67
C SER A 15 -12.24 2.96 30.36
N GLN A 16 -12.52 4.27 30.41
CA GLN A 16 -11.51 5.32 30.27
C GLN A 16 -10.46 5.28 31.39
N TYR A 17 -10.87 4.98 32.63
CA TYR A 17 -9.95 4.82 33.75
C TYR A 17 -9.07 3.57 33.61
N LYS A 18 -9.64 2.44 33.16
CA LYS A 18 -8.89 1.21 32.85
C LYS A 18 -7.89 1.46 31.71
N GLN A 19 -8.32 2.13 30.65
CA GLN A 19 -7.46 2.51 29.53
C GLN A 19 -6.32 3.44 29.96
N LEU A 20 -6.61 4.46 30.77
CA LEU A 20 -5.59 5.38 31.27
C LEU A 20 -4.56 4.67 32.15
N ASN A 21 -4.98 3.77 33.04
CA ASN A 21 -4.03 3.02 33.86
C ASN A 21 -3.19 2.03 33.04
N ASN A 22 -3.78 1.42 31.99
CA ASN A 22 -3.01 0.61 31.04
C ASN A 22 -1.95 1.46 30.32
N MET A 23 -2.32 2.67 29.89
CA MET A 23 -1.37 3.60 29.27
C MET A 23 -0.24 4.01 30.22
N VAL A 24 -0.57 4.25 31.49
CA VAL A 24 0.42 4.52 32.54
C VAL A 24 1.37 3.34 32.68
N ALA A 25 0.86 2.12 32.84
CA ALA A 25 1.67 0.92 33.00
C ALA A 25 2.61 0.69 31.80
N VAL A 26 2.14 0.88 30.57
CA VAL A 26 2.97 0.78 29.35
C VAL A 26 4.11 1.80 29.38
N ILE A 27 3.81 3.06 29.73
CA ILE A 27 4.83 4.12 29.80
C ILE A 27 5.83 3.84 30.93
N GLU A 28 5.36 3.44 32.11
CA GLU A 28 6.19 3.07 33.27
C GLU A 28 7.13 1.90 32.92
N ASN A 29 6.57 0.80 32.41
CA ASN A 29 7.32 -0.40 32.06
C ASN A 29 8.33 -0.19 30.93
N SER A 30 8.10 0.82 30.08
CA SER A 30 9.06 1.16 29.02
C SER A 30 10.38 1.72 29.57
N GLY A 31 10.36 2.31 30.77
CA GLY A 31 11.49 3.04 31.36
C GLY A 31 11.95 4.24 30.52
N LYS A 32 11.06 4.81 29.70
CA LYS A 32 11.38 5.88 28.73
C LYS A 32 10.89 7.26 29.17
N PHE A 33 9.96 7.32 30.11
CA PHE A 33 9.52 8.58 30.71
C PHE A 33 10.53 9.01 31.76
N ASP A 34 11.02 10.25 31.67
CA ASP A 34 11.97 10.79 32.64
C ASP A 34 11.21 11.71 33.59
N GLU A 35 10.83 11.18 34.74
CA GLU A 35 10.07 11.93 35.74
C GLU A 35 10.80 13.17 36.24
N ARG A 36 12.13 13.07 36.41
CA ARG A 36 12.94 14.17 36.90
C ARG A 36 12.95 15.29 35.86
N TYR A 37 13.28 14.97 34.61
CA TYR A 37 13.23 15.92 33.49
C TYR A 37 11.85 16.56 33.36
N TYR A 38 10.80 15.75 33.38
CA TYR A 38 9.42 16.22 33.19
C TYR A 38 9.01 17.23 34.26
N LEU A 39 9.36 16.97 35.53
CA LEU A 39 9.02 17.86 36.65
C LEU A 39 9.92 19.09 36.72
N THR A 40 11.19 19.02 36.28
CA THR A 40 12.10 20.17 36.31
C THR A 40 11.87 21.14 35.15
N ASN A 41 11.52 20.62 33.97
CA ASN A 41 11.49 21.43 32.74
C ASN A 41 10.12 22.02 32.45
N HIS A 42 9.06 21.50 33.06
CA HIS A 42 7.70 22.03 32.94
C HIS A 42 7.28 22.49 34.32
N SER A 43 7.08 23.79 34.53
CA SER A 43 6.79 24.40 35.85
C SER A 43 5.45 23.94 36.45
N ILE A 44 5.38 22.68 36.89
CA ILE A 44 4.18 22.01 37.38
C ILE A 44 4.02 22.31 38.88
N GLN A 45 3.05 23.16 39.22
CA GLN A 45 2.75 23.57 40.59
C GLN A 45 1.64 22.71 41.26
N ASP A 46 0.94 21.90 40.47
CA ASP A 46 -0.13 21.02 40.95
C ASP A 46 0.45 19.84 41.74
N LYS A 47 0.13 19.77 43.04
CA LYS A 47 0.59 18.70 43.96
C LYS A 47 0.19 17.30 43.50
N TRP A 48 -0.93 17.14 42.79
CA TRP A 48 -1.32 15.86 42.22
C TRP A 48 -0.42 15.48 41.04
N ALA A 49 -0.14 16.44 40.15
CA ALA A 49 0.71 16.24 38.99
C ALA A 49 2.16 15.87 39.37
N VAL A 50 2.68 16.44 40.46
CA VAL A 50 3.99 16.07 41.02
C VAL A 50 4.02 14.63 41.55
N LYS A 51 2.92 14.13 42.11
CA LYS A 51 2.81 12.75 42.62
C LYS A 51 2.53 11.71 41.53
N SER A 52 2.11 12.13 40.34
CA SER A 52 1.74 11.23 39.24
C SER A 52 2.09 11.84 37.88
N PRO A 53 3.39 12.04 37.59
CA PRO A 53 3.85 12.79 36.43
C PRO A 53 3.43 12.16 35.09
N ILE A 54 3.45 10.83 34.98
CA ILE A 54 2.99 10.11 33.77
C ILE A 54 1.49 10.33 33.53
N LYS A 55 0.68 10.20 34.58
CA LYS A 55 -0.77 10.42 34.48
C LYS A 55 -1.11 11.86 34.14
N HIS A 56 -0.35 12.81 34.70
CA HIS A 56 -0.46 14.23 34.33
C HIS A 56 -0.07 14.46 32.87
N PHE A 57 1.03 13.87 32.39
CA PHE A 57 1.43 13.96 31.00
C PHE A 57 0.35 13.42 30.05
N LEU A 58 -0.18 12.23 30.33
CA LEU A 58 -1.20 11.58 29.51
C LEU A 58 -2.50 12.39 29.41
N THR A 59 -2.90 13.08 30.48
CA THR A 59 -4.19 13.78 30.57
C THR A 59 -4.11 15.27 30.22
N LYS A 60 -2.96 15.92 30.40
CA LYS A 60 -2.77 17.36 30.20
C LYS A 60 -1.44 17.73 29.56
N GLY A 61 -0.33 17.13 29.98
CA GLY A 61 1.00 17.54 29.53
C GLY A 61 1.19 17.46 28.02
N ALA A 62 0.71 16.39 27.41
CA ALA A 62 0.85 16.21 25.97
C ALA A 62 0.12 17.27 25.14
N THR A 63 -1.08 17.71 25.58
CA THR A 63 -1.84 18.76 24.90
C THR A 63 -1.23 20.16 25.09
N LEU A 64 -0.50 20.35 26.19
CA LEU A 64 0.31 21.55 26.44
C LEU A 64 1.66 21.54 25.70
N GLY A 65 1.95 20.46 24.95
CA GLY A 65 3.22 20.30 24.24
C GLY A 65 4.41 19.97 25.14
N TYR A 66 4.19 19.53 26.38
CA TYR A 66 5.27 19.18 27.30
C TYR A 66 5.98 17.92 26.83
N ASN A 67 7.30 17.91 26.95
CA ASN A 67 8.13 16.77 26.56
C ASN A 67 8.28 15.80 27.74
N PRO A 68 7.95 14.50 27.57
CA PRO A 68 8.04 13.47 28.62
C PRO A 68 9.49 13.08 28.97
N SER A 69 10.44 13.45 28.13
CA SER A 69 11.87 13.21 28.28
C SER A 69 12.66 14.10 27.31
N GLU A 70 13.96 14.29 27.54
CA GLU A 70 14.81 15.19 26.73
C GLU A 70 14.83 14.83 25.23
N TRP A 71 14.75 13.54 24.90
CA TRP A 71 14.91 13.04 23.54
C TRP A 71 13.60 12.94 22.75
N PHE A 72 12.44 13.14 23.39
CA PHE A 72 11.12 13.09 22.74
C PHE A 72 10.51 14.48 22.67
N ASN A 73 10.21 14.96 21.46
CA ASN A 73 9.57 16.25 21.26
C ASN A 73 8.10 16.04 20.92
N THR A 74 7.22 16.31 21.88
CA THR A 74 5.78 16.08 21.79
C THR A 74 5.13 16.85 20.65
N SER A 75 5.34 18.17 20.61
CA SER A 75 4.74 19.03 19.58
C SER A 75 5.22 18.66 18.19
N TRP A 76 6.53 18.50 18.02
CA TRP A 76 7.12 18.09 16.74
C TRP A 76 6.61 16.73 16.29
N TYR A 77 6.48 15.75 17.20
CA TYR A 77 6.02 14.41 16.86
C TYR A 77 4.58 14.43 16.33
N VAL A 78 3.68 15.18 16.97
CA VAL A 78 2.29 15.35 16.52
C VAL A 78 2.22 16.12 15.20
N GLU A 79 3.07 17.12 15.01
CA GLU A 79 3.14 17.88 13.76
C GLU A 79 3.70 17.06 12.60
N HIS A 80 4.71 16.23 12.86
CA HIS A 80 5.40 15.44 11.85
C HIS A 80 4.64 14.16 11.48
N TYR A 81 3.94 13.55 12.45
CA TYR A 81 3.17 12.32 12.28
C TYR A 81 1.67 12.58 12.37
N GLU A 82 1.11 12.97 11.23
CA GLU A 82 -0.27 13.42 11.14
C GLU A 82 -1.31 12.37 11.55
N ASP A 83 -1.05 11.08 11.29
CA ASP A 83 -1.95 10.01 11.67
C ASP A 83 -2.09 9.87 13.20
N VAL A 84 -1.06 10.26 13.96
CA VAL A 84 -1.09 10.34 15.44
C VAL A 84 -1.97 11.51 15.88
N LYS A 85 -1.82 12.65 15.21
CA LYS A 85 -2.66 13.84 15.43
C LYS A 85 -4.14 13.54 15.16
N GLU A 86 -4.43 12.90 14.03
CA GLU A 86 -5.79 12.54 13.61
C GLU A 86 -6.45 11.49 14.52
N GLN A 87 -5.68 10.55 15.10
CA GLN A 87 -6.22 9.57 16.06
C GLN A 87 -6.51 10.19 17.43
N GLY A 88 -5.94 11.35 17.74
CA GLY A 88 -6.00 11.93 19.08
C GLY A 88 -5.35 11.05 20.16
N VAL A 89 -4.51 10.09 19.76
CA VAL A 89 -3.77 9.22 20.69
C VAL A 89 -2.62 10.02 21.28
N ASN A 90 -2.32 9.79 22.56
CA ASN A 90 -1.19 10.44 23.21
C ASN A 90 0.12 10.10 22.45
N PRO A 91 0.90 11.10 22.01
CA PRO A 91 2.01 10.90 21.08
C PRO A 91 3.15 10.08 21.66
N PHE A 92 3.45 10.22 22.95
CA PHE A 92 4.48 9.41 23.58
C PHE A 92 4.05 7.97 23.77
N PHE A 93 2.80 7.75 24.22
CA PHE A 93 2.22 6.42 24.30
C PHE A 93 2.21 5.73 22.93
N HIS A 94 1.79 6.44 21.88
CA HIS A 94 1.86 5.96 20.50
C HIS A 94 3.29 5.59 20.11
N TYR A 95 4.28 6.44 20.43
CA TYR A 95 5.67 6.14 20.13
C TYR A 95 6.19 4.89 20.82
N ILE A 96 5.86 4.69 22.10
CA ILE A 96 6.26 3.51 22.86
C ILE A 96 5.67 2.23 22.27
N LEU A 97 4.39 2.22 21.93
CA LEU A 97 3.72 1.04 21.37
C LEU A 97 4.06 0.77 19.90
N TYR A 98 3.99 1.81 19.08
CA TYR A 98 3.99 1.68 17.62
C TYR A 98 5.11 2.49 16.99
N GLY A 99 5.23 3.77 17.34
CA GLY A 99 6.09 4.69 16.61
C GLY A 99 7.55 4.26 16.55
N ARG A 100 8.12 3.78 17.67
CA ARG A 100 9.47 3.19 17.67
C ARG A 100 9.51 2.02 16.71
N ARG A 101 8.58 1.06 16.83
CA ARG A 101 8.42 -0.13 15.97
C ARG A 101 8.02 0.17 14.51
N GLU A 102 7.70 1.40 14.17
CA GLU A 102 7.48 1.86 12.80
C GLU A 102 8.69 2.60 12.21
N GLY A 103 9.70 2.88 13.05
CA GLY A 103 10.88 3.69 12.69
C GLY A 103 10.61 5.18 12.69
N ARG A 104 9.61 5.64 13.44
CA ARG A 104 9.34 7.07 13.63
C ARG A 104 10.46 7.69 14.46
N LYS A 105 10.90 8.88 14.08
CA LYS A 105 11.82 9.68 14.88
C LYS A 105 11.03 10.30 16.05
N PRO A 106 11.57 10.34 17.28
CA PRO A 106 10.88 10.97 18.41
C PRO A 106 11.07 12.49 18.46
N SER A 107 12.03 13.04 17.72
CA SER A 107 12.38 14.46 17.71
C SER A 107 13.22 14.79 16.45
N PRO A 108 13.35 16.07 16.05
CA PRO A 108 14.10 16.44 14.84
C PRO A 108 15.62 16.29 15.00
N ASN A 109 16.13 16.45 16.22
CA ASN A 109 17.57 16.58 16.51
C ASN A 109 18.22 15.31 17.06
N ARG A 110 17.48 14.19 17.14
CA ARG A 110 18.06 12.93 17.64
C ARG A 110 18.95 12.30 16.56
N PHE A 111 20.25 12.21 16.84
CA PHE A 111 21.19 11.45 16.01
C PHE A 111 20.78 9.97 15.94
N ALA A 112 20.87 9.37 14.75
CA ALA A 112 20.57 7.95 14.57
C ALA A 112 21.56 7.09 15.36
N THR A 113 21.05 6.33 16.33
CA THR A 113 21.83 5.37 17.11
C THR A 113 22.26 4.19 16.23
N ALA A 114 23.18 3.36 16.71
CA ALA A 114 23.53 2.10 16.02
C ALA A 114 22.29 1.21 15.82
N LEU A 115 21.38 1.21 16.80
CA LEU A 115 20.10 0.51 16.74
C LEU A 115 19.20 1.05 15.62
N ASP A 116 19.08 2.38 15.50
CA ASP A 116 18.28 3.02 14.46
C ASP A 116 18.84 2.70 13.06
N LYS A 117 20.17 2.76 12.90
CA LYS A 117 20.83 2.41 11.64
C LYS A 117 20.60 0.95 11.23
N LYS A 118 20.70 0.02 12.18
CA LYS A 118 20.47 -1.40 11.92
C LYS A 118 19.01 -1.67 11.57
N ARG A 119 18.08 -1.01 12.26
CA ARG A 119 16.65 -1.05 11.94
C ARG A 119 16.38 -0.52 10.53
N ASP A 120 16.96 0.62 10.17
CA ASP A 120 16.83 1.20 8.82
C ASP A 120 17.41 0.28 7.76
N TRP A 121 18.54 -0.40 8.04
CA TRP A 121 19.08 -1.43 7.18
C TRP A 121 18.14 -2.63 7.02
N ILE A 122 17.52 -3.14 8.09
CA ILE A 122 16.53 -4.22 7.98
C ILE A 122 15.34 -3.74 7.14
N LYS A 123 14.77 -2.58 7.47
CA LYS A 123 13.54 -2.08 6.84
C LYS A 123 13.76 -1.72 5.37
N ASN A 124 14.77 -0.90 5.09
CA ASN A 124 14.96 -0.28 3.78
C ASN A 124 16.01 -1.03 2.93
N GLY A 125 16.79 -1.93 3.51
CA GLY A 125 17.74 -2.79 2.80
C GLY A 125 17.20 -4.21 2.67
N VAL A 126 17.14 -4.95 3.78
CA VAL A 126 16.82 -6.38 3.77
C VAL A 126 15.38 -6.64 3.32
N VAL A 127 14.39 -5.97 3.93
CA VAL A 127 12.97 -6.18 3.63
C VAL A 127 12.60 -5.68 2.23
N GLU A 128 13.11 -4.54 1.80
CA GLU A 128 12.87 -4.07 0.42
C GLU A 128 13.46 -5.05 -0.60
N ASN A 129 14.65 -5.61 -0.34
CA ASN A 129 15.25 -6.64 -1.19
C ASN A 129 14.48 -7.97 -1.15
N LEU A 130 13.99 -8.40 0.02
CA LEU A 130 13.13 -9.57 0.20
C LEU A 130 11.95 -9.52 -0.77
N TRP A 131 11.21 -8.41 -0.76
CA TRP A 131 10.06 -8.23 -1.65
C TRP A 131 10.43 -7.81 -3.08
N GLY A 132 11.66 -7.33 -3.28
CA GLY A 132 12.23 -6.91 -4.57
C GLY A 132 12.84 -8.03 -5.41
N GLY A 133 12.80 -9.29 -4.94
CA GLY A 133 13.24 -10.48 -5.67
C GLY A 133 14.55 -11.11 -5.18
N TYR A 134 15.01 -10.76 -3.98
CA TYR A 134 16.21 -11.33 -3.34
C TYR A 134 15.84 -12.08 -2.05
N SER A 135 14.86 -12.97 -2.11
CA SER A 135 14.30 -13.55 -0.88
C SER A 135 15.29 -14.41 -0.13
N GLU A 136 16.07 -15.23 -0.82
CA GLU A 136 17.04 -16.15 -0.21
C GLU A 136 18.08 -15.42 0.67
N PRO A 137 18.90 -14.49 0.15
CA PRO A 137 19.87 -13.78 0.98
C PRO A 137 19.19 -12.89 2.02
N ALA A 138 18.02 -12.31 1.72
CA ALA A 138 17.30 -11.49 2.69
C ALA A 138 16.77 -12.29 3.88
N LEU A 139 16.27 -13.51 3.65
CA LEU A 139 15.83 -14.40 4.72
C LEU A 139 17.00 -14.86 5.60
N GLN A 140 18.18 -15.09 5.02
CA GLN A 140 19.39 -15.39 5.78
C GLN A 140 19.80 -14.21 6.69
N ASP A 141 19.73 -12.98 6.16
CA ASP A 141 20.02 -11.77 6.94
C ASP A 141 19.00 -11.57 8.08
N LEU A 142 17.70 -11.76 7.82
CA LEU A 142 16.66 -11.71 8.85
C LEU A 142 16.87 -12.79 9.91
N GLN A 143 17.20 -14.01 9.49
CA GLN A 143 17.47 -15.14 10.38
C GLN A 143 18.63 -14.87 11.32
N THR A 144 19.74 -14.35 10.79
CA THR A 144 20.89 -13.93 11.59
C THR A 144 20.49 -12.96 12.70
N VAL A 145 19.60 -12.00 12.40
CA VAL A 145 19.12 -11.04 13.40
C VAL A 145 18.20 -11.70 14.43
N TYR A 146 17.16 -12.43 14.04
CA TYR A 146 16.17 -12.91 15.02
C TYR A 146 16.69 -14.07 15.90
N GLN A 147 17.69 -14.84 15.44
CA GLN A 147 18.30 -15.93 16.21
C GLN A 147 19.39 -15.47 17.18
N SER A 148 19.97 -14.28 16.98
CA SER A 148 21.04 -13.79 17.86
C SER A 148 20.47 -13.33 19.21
N HIS A 149 20.97 -13.92 20.29
CA HIS A 149 20.57 -13.58 21.66
C HIS A 149 21.24 -12.31 22.18
N GLU A 150 22.27 -11.82 21.47
CA GLU A 150 22.95 -10.55 21.77
C GLU A 150 22.24 -9.35 21.14
N GLU A 151 21.33 -9.58 20.19
CA GLU A 151 20.59 -8.52 19.52
C GLU A 151 19.46 -7.96 20.39
N ASP A 152 19.18 -6.67 20.18
CA ASP A 152 18.05 -5.99 20.81
C ASP A 152 16.73 -6.69 20.50
N THR A 153 15.89 -6.87 21.53
CA THR A 153 14.61 -7.59 21.44
C THR A 153 13.70 -7.02 20.36
N ASP A 154 13.67 -5.70 20.15
CA ASP A 154 12.82 -5.09 19.12
C ASP A 154 13.37 -5.34 17.71
N LEU A 155 14.69 -5.44 17.53
CA LEU A 155 15.27 -5.84 16.25
C LEU A 155 14.96 -7.29 15.93
N ARG A 156 15.07 -8.19 16.92
CA ARG A 156 14.72 -9.59 16.78
C ARG A 156 13.24 -9.76 16.43
N TYR A 157 12.36 -9.05 17.13
CA TYR A 157 10.93 -9.00 16.85
C TYR A 157 10.70 -8.55 15.41
N PHE A 158 11.31 -7.43 15.02
CA PHE A 158 11.11 -6.83 13.70
C PHE A 158 11.58 -7.76 12.58
N ALA A 159 12.72 -8.42 12.74
CA ALA A 159 13.24 -9.39 11.78
C ALA A 159 12.35 -10.64 11.69
N ALA A 160 11.94 -11.21 12.83
CA ALA A 160 11.06 -12.38 12.87
C ALA A 160 9.68 -12.07 12.26
N TRP A 161 9.12 -10.90 12.56
CA TRP A 161 7.88 -10.41 11.94
C TRP A 161 7.99 -10.38 10.42
N HIS A 162 9.04 -9.77 9.87
CA HIS A 162 9.22 -9.68 8.42
C HIS A 162 9.44 -11.05 7.76
N ALA A 163 10.16 -11.95 8.40
CA ALA A 163 10.33 -13.32 7.91
C ALA A 163 9.00 -14.10 7.94
N ALA A 164 8.21 -13.99 9.01
CA ALA A 164 6.91 -14.66 9.13
C ALA A 164 5.95 -14.24 8.01
N ARG A 165 5.93 -12.95 7.66
CA ARG A 165 5.12 -12.43 6.55
C ARG A 165 5.49 -13.05 5.21
N TRP A 166 6.78 -13.32 4.98
CA TRP A 166 7.25 -13.97 3.76
C TRP A 166 6.81 -15.42 3.70
N PHE A 167 7.06 -16.20 4.75
CA PHE A 167 6.63 -17.61 4.78
C PHE A 167 5.12 -17.76 4.69
N TYR A 168 4.35 -16.85 5.30
CA TYR A 168 2.89 -16.80 5.13
C TYR A 168 2.49 -16.53 3.68
N PHE A 169 3.17 -15.59 2.99
CA PHE A 169 2.94 -15.29 1.58
C PHE A 169 3.23 -16.49 0.68
N GLU A 170 4.31 -17.22 0.95
CA GLU A 170 4.68 -18.45 0.22
C GLU A 170 3.79 -19.67 0.59
N GLY A 171 2.89 -19.54 1.57
CA GLY A 171 2.00 -20.62 2.01
C GLY A 171 2.62 -21.60 3.01
N ASP A 172 3.85 -21.35 3.49
CA ASP A 172 4.47 -22.12 4.58
C ASP A 172 3.96 -21.62 5.94
N PHE A 173 2.70 -21.96 6.23
CA PHE A 173 2.02 -21.53 7.46
C PHE A 173 2.65 -22.12 8.72
N LYS A 174 3.31 -23.28 8.65
CA LYS A 174 4.02 -23.88 9.79
C LYS A 174 5.24 -23.06 10.17
N LYS A 175 6.05 -22.65 9.18
CA LYS A 175 7.19 -21.79 9.44
C LYS A 175 6.74 -20.41 9.90
N ALA A 176 5.68 -19.86 9.30
CA ALA A 176 5.09 -18.60 9.74
C ALA A 176 4.57 -18.67 11.19
N LEU A 177 3.91 -19.76 11.59
CA LEU A 177 3.47 -19.97 12.98
C LEU A 177 4.67 -19.98 13.94
N SER A 178 5.73 -20.75 13.64
CA SER A 178 6.93 -20.81 14.50
C SER A 178 7.58 -19.44 14.73
N LEU A 179 7.60 -18.59 13.71
CA LEU A 179 8.13 -17.22 13.82
C LEU A 179 7.15 -16.30 14.57
N SER A 180 5.83 -16.53 14.43
CA SER A 180 4.83 -15.78 15.19
C SER A 180 4.87 -16.09 16.69
N GLU A 181 5.20 -17.33 17.07
CA GLU A 181 5.44 -17.73 18.46
C GLU A 181 6.67 -17.00 19.02
N LEU A 182 7.77 -16.96 18.26
CA LEU A 182 8.94 -16.18 18.64
C LEU A 182 8.60 -14.68 18.80
N VAL A 183 7.82 -14.11 17.88
CA VAL A 183 7.37 -12.72 17.99
C VAL A 183 6.52 -12.49 19.25
N ARG A 184 5.64 -13.44 19.60
CA ARG A 184 4.85 -13.42 20.84
C ARG A 184 5.76 -13.46 22.07
N GLU A 185 6.76 -14.32 22.09
CA GLU A 185 7.75 -14.41 23.18
C GLU A 185 8.58 -13.13 23.34
N LEU A 186 8.93 -12.48 22.23
CA LEU A 186 9.69 -11.22 22.23
C LEU A 186 8.83 -10.01 22.60
N SER A 187 7.50 -10.10 22.46
CA SER A 187 6.59 -9.00 22.77
C SER A 187 6.09 -9.07 24.22
N LYS A 188 6.71 -8.27 25.09
CA LYS A 188 6.29 -8.15 26.51
C LYS A 188 4.81 -7.75 26.68
N ASP A 189 4.28 -7.02 25.71
CA ASP A 189 2.92 -6.49 25.69
C ASP A 189 2.07 -7.14 24.59
N TYR A 190 2.26 -8.43 24.32
CA TYR A 190 1.58 -9.16 23.24
C TYR A 190 0.06 -8.93 23.19
N HIS A 191 -0.61 -8.96 24.34
CA HIS A 191 -2.06 -8.80 24.46
C HIS A 191 -2.60 -7.42 24.02
N ILE A 192 -1.74 -6.40 23.84
CA ILE A 192 -2.09 -5.10 23.24
C ILE A 192 -1.38 -4.84 21.91
N ASP A 193 -0.57 -5.79 21.45
CA ASP A 193 0.16 -5.73 20.20
C ASP A 193 -0.65 -6.37 19.07
N LYS A 194 -1.51 -5.54 18.45
CA LYS A 194 -2.35 -5.94 17.33
C LYS A 194 -1.61 -6.66 16.21
N THR A 195 -0.38 -6.23 15.91
CA THR A 195 0.42 -6.80 14.81
C THR A 195 0.78 -8.24 15.11
N ALA A 196 1.27 -8.50 16.32
CA ALA A 196 1.62 -9.84 16.75
C ALA A 196 0.38 -10.74 16.89
N VAL A 197 -0.70 -10.22 17.47
CA VAL A 197 -1.95 -10.97 17.67
C VAL A 197 -2.59 -11.38 16.34
N LEU A 198 -2.77 -10.44 15.41
CA LEU A 198 -3.35 -10.76 14.10
C LEU A 198 -2.46 -11.74 13.33
N MET A 199 -1.14 -11.56 13.36
CA MET A 199 -0.23 -12.52 12.74
C MET A 199 -0.45 -13.93 13.27
N HIS A 200 -0.36 -14.09 14.59
CA HIS A 200 -0.41 -15.40 15.23
C HIS A 200 -1.77 -16.06 15.00
N ALA A 201 -2.86 -15.31 15.20
CA ALA A 201 -4.22 -15.79 14.94
C ALA A 201 -4.41 -16.23 13.48
N PHE A 202 -3.92 -15.47 12.48
CA PHE A 202 -4.05 -15.87 11.09
C PHE A 202 -3.19 -17.07 10.69
N CYS A 203 -2.04 -17.29 11.32
CA CYS A 203 -1.27 -18.52 11.16
C CYS A 203 -2.07 -19.73 11.69
N LEU A 204 -2.64 -19.62 12.89
CA LEU A 204 -3.49 -20.65 13.50
C LEU A 204 -4.74 -20.93 12.64
N ILE A 205 -5.43 -19.90 12.17
CA ILE A 205 -6.59 -20.03 11.27
C ILE A 205 -6.24 -20.81 10.00
N LYS A 206 -5.09 -20.52 9.37
CA LYS A 206 -4.64 -21.23 8.16
C LYS A 206 -4.25 -22.69 8.42
N LEU A 207 -3.91 -23.04 9.65
CA LEU A 207 -3.59 -24.41 10.07
C LEU A 207 -4.80 -25.17 10.64
N GLY A 208 -5.94 -24.48 10.84
CA GLY A 208 -7.18 -25.06 11.34
C GLY A 208 -7.38 -24.97 12.86
N ASP A 209 -6.46 -24.33 13.58
CA ASP A 209 -6.50 -24.19 15.05
C ASP A 209 -7.38 -23.02 15.49
N LEU A 210 -8.68 -23.10 15.16
CA LEU A 210 -9.64 -21.99 15.33
C LEU A 210 -9.89 -21.62 16.80
N ASP A 211 -9.88 -22.60 17.70
CA ASP A 211 -10.12 -22.37 19.13
C ASP A 211 -8.98 -21.57 19.77
N GLU A 212 -7.73 -21.86 19.41
CA GLU A 212 -6.56 -21.12 19.91
C GLU A 212 -6.51 -19.71 19.33
N ALA A 213 -6.80 -19.55 18.02
CA ALA A 213 -6.92 -18.25 17.39
C ALA A 213 -7.97 -17.37 18.10
N LYS A 214 -9.10 -17.97 18.49
CA LYS A 214 -10.19 -17.29 19.21
C LYS A 214 -9.72 -16.75 20.56
N VAL A 215 -8.95 -17.53 21.33
CA VAL A 215 -8.43 -17.10 22.63
C VAL A 215 -7.62 -15.82 22.48
N HIS A 216 -6.64 -15.82 21.58
CA HIS A 216 -5.76 -14.65 21.39
C HIS A 216 -6.51 -13.40 20.88
N LEU A 217 -7.47 -13.57 19.97
CA LEU A 217 -8.27 -12.45 19.48
C LEU A 217 -9.19 -11.87 20.57
N LEU A 218 -9.81 -12.72 21.40
CA LEU A 218 -10.66 -12.27 22.51
C LEU A 218 -9.85 -11.57 23.61
N GLU A 219 -8.68 -12.10 23.99
CA GLU A 219 -7.77 -11.47 24.96
C GLU A 219 -7.38 -10.05 24.52
N TYR A 220 -7.04 -9.87 23.24
CA TYR A 220 -6.78 -8.53 22.70
C TYR A 220 -8.01 -7.62 22.79
N LEU A 221 -9.19 -8.15 22.45
CA LEU A 221 -10.44 -7.40 22.45
C LEU A 221 -10.84 -6.90 23.85
N GLU A 222 -10.40 -7.54 24.93
CA GLU A 222 -10.62 -7.05 26.31
C GLU A 222 -10.00 -5.67 26.56
N THR A 223 -8.91 -5.36 25.85
CA THR A 223 -8.22 -4.08 25.93
C THR A 223 -8.68 -3.09 24.87
N SER A 224 -9.11 -3.59 23.71
CA SER A 224 -9.45 -2.80 22.53
C SER A 224 -10.81 -3.22 21.94
N PRO A 225 -11.93 -3.04 22.67
CA PRO A 225 -13.21 -3.68 22.36
C PRO A 225 -13.88 -3.22 21.06
N SER A 226 -13.41 -2.11 20.47
CA SER A 226 -13.94 -1.55 19.22
C SER A 226 -13.01 -1.73 18.02
N ASP A 227 -11.98 -2.58 18.13
CA ASP A 227 -11.07 -2.84 17.03
C ASP A 227 -11.73 -3.67 15.93
N ALA A 228 -12.06 -3.02 14.81
CA ALA A 228 -12.77 -3.64 13.71
C ALA A 228 -11.97 -4.76 13.02
N ASP A 229 -10.64 -4.65 12.95
CA ASP A 229 -9.81 -5.68 12.33
C ASP A 229 -9.94 -7.02 13.10
N VAL A 230 -9.95 -6.95 14.44
CA VAL A 230 -10.10 -8.13 15.30
C VAL A 230 -11.54 -8.64 15.34
N LEU A 231 -12.53 -7.74 15.38
CA LEU A 231 -13.95 -8.13 15.30
C LEU A 231 -14.26 -8.88 13.99
N LEU A 232 -13.76 -8.38 12.86
CA LEU A 232 -13.91 -9.04 11.56
C LEU A 232 -13.14 -10.37 11.52
N SER A 233 -11.97 -10.46 12.15
CA SER A 233 -11.23 -11.71 12.28
C SER A 233 -11.98 -12.76 13.11
N LEU A 234 -12.64 -12.37 14.20
CA LEU A 234 -13.49 -13.26 15.00
C LEU A 234 -14.67 -13.80 14.19
N SER A 235 -15.21 -13.02 13.24
CA SER A 235 -16.27 -13.51 12.35
C SER A 235 -15.83 -14.68 11.47
N ASN A 236 -14.54 -14.83 11.18
CA ASN A 236 -14.01 -15.96 10.40
C ASN A 236 -14.01 -17.28 11.20
N LEU A 237 -14.16 -17.23 12.53
CA LEU A 237 -14.07 -18.39 13.41
C LEU A 237 -15.43 -19.07 13.64
N HIS A 238 -16.48 -18.64 12.94
CA HIS A 238 -17.84 -19.11 13.12
C HIS A 238 -18.39 -19.62 11.79
N GLU A 239 -19.04 -20.78 11.81
CA GLU A 239 -19.78 -21.28 10.64
C GLU A 239 -21.20 -20.68 10.56
N ASN A 240 -21.84 -20.48 11.72
CA ASN A 240 -23.21 -19.98 11.79
C ASN A 240 -23.32 -18.53 11.27
N PRO A 241 -24.16 -18.25 10.25
CA PRO A 241 -24.30 -16.92 9.65
C PRO A 241 -24.68 -15.81 10.63
N GLN A 242 -25.54 -16.08 11.62
CA GLN A 242 -25.96 -15.08 12.61
C GLN A 242 -24.80 -14.68 13.54
N ASN A 243 -23.98 -15.64 13.96
CA ASN A 243 -22.78 -15.36 14.76
C ASN A 243 -21.74 -14.56 13.96
N ARG A 244 -21.56 -14.88 12.67
CA ARG A 244 -20.68 -14.10 11.79
C ARG A 244 -21.18 -12.66 11.64
N LEU A 245 -22.47 -12.48 11.34
CA LEU A 245 -23.10 -11.16 11.26
C LEU A 245 -22.98 -10.36 12.56
N PHE A 246 -23.12 -10.99 13.72
CA PHE A 246 -22.95 -10.32 15.01
C PHE A 246 -21.57 -9.63 15.11
N TRP A 247 -20.50 -10.34 14.75
CA TRP A 247 -19.14 -9.79 14.78
C TRP A 247 -18.91 -8.73 13.69
N ILE A 248 -19.43 -8.95 12.48
CA ILE A 248 -19.35 -7.97 11.39
C ILE A 248 -20.08 -6.68 11.78
N ASN A 249 -21.31 -6.77 12.28
CA ASN A 249 -22.09 -5.63 12.71
C ASN A 249 -21.48 -4.93 13.92
N SER A 250 -20.86 -5.67 14.83
CA SER A 250 -20.09 -5.07 15.92
C SER A 250 -18.97 -4.15 15.40
N ALA A 251 -18.36 -4.46 14.25
CA ALA A 251 -17.36 -3.60 13.64
C ALA A 251 -17.95 -2.31 13.05
N PHE A 252 -19.20 -2.32 12.56
CA PHE A 252 -19.88 -1.12 12.06
C PHE A 252 -20.51 -0.27 13.18
N GLU A 253 -21.31 -0.89 14.05
CA GLU A 253 -22.09 -0.21 15.06
C GLU A 253 -21.22 0.53 16.08
N ARG A 254 -20.07 -0.04 16.44
CA ARG A 254 -19.11 0.60 17.37
C ARG A 254 -18.47 1.87 16.81
N HIS A 255 -18.53 2.06 15.50
CA HIS A 255 -18.06 3.25 14.79
C HIS A 255 -19.22 4.11 14.27
N GLY A 256 -20.46 3.82 14.70
CA GLY A 256 -21.64 4.64 14.39
C GLY A 256 -22.23 4.41 13.00
N PHE A 257 -21.92 3.28 12.36
CA PHE A 257 -22.46 2.91 11.06
C PHE A 257 -23.61 1.92 11.17
N ALA A 258 -24.51 1.96 10.19
CA ALA A 258 -25.63 1.04 10.08
C ALA A 258 -25.14 -0.42 10.02
N PRO A 259 -25.84 -1.36 10.67
CA PRO A 259 -25.53 -2.78 10.53
C PRO A 259 -25.91 -3.28 9.13
N ILE A 260 -25.28 -4.38 8.74
CA ILE A 260 -25.64 -5.19 7.58
C ILE A 260 -26.53 -6.37 7.99
N ALA A 261 -27.29 -6.88 7.04
CA ALA A 261 -28.19 -8.01 7.17
C ALA A 261 -28.03 -8.95 5.97
N LEU A 262 -28.68 -10.12 6.05
CA LEU A 262 -28.77 -11.05 4.93
C LEU A 262 -30.19 -11.03 4.36
N ASN A 263 -30.31 -11.15 3.04
CA ASN A 263 -31.59 -11.39 2.39
C ASN A 263 -32.15 -12.76 2.83
N GLU A 264 -33.42 -12.80 3.23
CA GLU A 264 -34.08 -13.98 3.83
C GLU A 264 -34.09 -15.22 2.92
N PHE A 265 -33.93 -15.02 1.61
CA PHE A 265 -34.15 -16.03 0.57
C PHE A 265 -33.17 -17.22 0.60
N LYS A 266 -31.99 -17.11 1.25
CA LYS A 266 -30.99 -18.19 1.23
C LYS A 266 -30.41 -18.59 2.59
N GLY A 267 -30.45 -17.73 3.60
CA GLY A 267 -29.84 -18.00 4.92
C GLY A 267 -28.31 -18.22 4.91
N GLN A 268 -27.65 -18.15 3.76
CA GLN A 268 -26.19 -18.27 3.61
C GLN A 268 -25.55 -16.88 3.59
N ILE A 269 -24.40 -16.77 4.25
CA ILE A 269 -23.61 -15.55 4.27
C ILE A 269 -22.73 -15.48 3.01
N GLY A 270 -22.82 -14.37 2.29
CA GLY A 270 -22.09 -14.16 1.04
C GLY A 270 -22.39 -12.79 0.46
N PHE A 271 -21.51 -12.31 -0.42
CA PHE A 271 -21.65 -10.99 -1.06
C PHE A 271 -23.03 -10.81 -1.71
N GLU A 272 -23.55 -11.85 -2.35
CA GLU A 272 -24.82 -11.85 -3.08
C GLU A 272 -26.05 -11.73 -2.18
N ASN A 273 -25.90 -11.99 -0.88
CA ASN A 273 -27.00 -11.94 0.09
C ASN A 273 -26.92 -10.71 1.01
N LEU A 274 -25.89 -9.88 0.88
CA LEU A 274 -25.72 -8.70 1.74
C LEU A 274 -26.76 -7.62 1.44
N VAL A 275 -27.45 -7.19 2.49
CA VAL A 275 -28.37 -6.05 2.46
C VAL A 275 -27.99 -5.11 3.60
N ALA A 276 -27.97 -3.81 3.37
CA ALA A 276 -27.73 -2.83 4.41
C ALA A 276 -28.53 -1.59 4.08
N THR A 277 -29.20 -0.96 5.04
CA THR A 277 -30.00 0.24 4.74
C THR A 277 -29.56 1.39 5.63
N ALA A 278 -29.57 2.58 5.06
CA ALA A 278 -29.31 3.82 5.77
C ALA A 278 -30.35 4.87 5.36
N PRO A 279 -30.67 5.84 6.23
CA PRO A 279 -31.60 6.92 5.91
C PRO A 279 -31.21 7.64 4.61
N PRO A 280 -32.17 7.95 3.70
CA PRO A 280 -31.85 8.63 2.46
C PRO A 280 -31.40 10.08 2.72
N ILE A 281 -30.37 10.51 2.01
CA ILE A 281 -29.94 11.91 1.89
C ILE A 281 -30.39 12.43 0.53
N GLN A 282 -31.20 13.48 0.57
CA GLN A 282 -31.67 14.21 -0.62
C GLN A 282 -30.82 15.46 -0.79
N ASP A 283 -30.08 15.53 -1.90
CA ASP A 283 -29.23 16.65 -2.28
C ASP A 283 -29.23 16.73 -3.82
N ASP A 284 -29.28 17.95 -4.35
CA ASP A 284 -29.40 18.19 -5.80
C ASP A 284 -28.09 17.97 -6.54
N ARG A 285 -26.95 17.83 -5.83
CA ARG A 285 -25.65 17.56 -6.44
C ARG A 285 -25.54 16.09 -6.85
N LEU A 286 -25.04 15.87 -8.06
CA LEU A 286 -24.95 14.53 -8.65
C LEU A 286 -23.58 13.89 -8.33
N VAL A 287 -23.59 12.60 -7.99
CA VAL A 287 -22.37 11.78 -7.88
C VAL A 287 -22.29 10.79 -9.02
N SER A 288 -21.25 10.89 -9.85
CA SER A 288 -20.94 9.90 -10.89
C SER A 288 -20.09 8.76 -10.33
N VAL A 289 -20.60 7.54 -10.41
CA VAL A 289 -19.85 6.33 -10.04
C VAL A 289 -19.47 5.54 -11.29
N ILE A 290 -18.17 5.48 -11.61
CA ILE A 290 -17.67 4.77 -12.80
C ILE A 290 -17.21 3.36 -12.41
N ILE A 291 -17.76 2.34 -13.08
CA ILE A 291 -17.44 0.92 -12.87
C ILE A 291 -16.74 0.33 -14.10
N PRO A 292 -15.39 0.30 -14.16
CA PRO A 292 -14.69 -0.44 -15.21
C PRO A 292 -14.92 -1.94 -15.02
N THR A 293 -15.38 -2.62 -16.07
CA THR A 293 -15.86 -4.00 -15.97
C THR A 293 -15.30 -4.86 -17.10
N PHE A 294 -14.82 -6.06 -16.78
CA PHE A 294 -14.42 -7.08 -17.75
C PHE A 294 -14.68 -8.46 -17.15
N ASN A 295 -15.55 -9.24 -17.78
CA ASN A 295 -15.91 -10.60 -17.36
C ASN A 295 -16.31 -10.70 -15.87
N ALA A 296 -17.20 -9.81 -15.42
CA ALA A 296 -17.65 -9.76 -14.03
C ALA A 296 -18.77 -10.77 -13.74
N GLY A 297 -19.57 -11.15 -14.75
CA GLY A 297 -20.68 -12.08 -14.63
C GLY A 297 -21.65 -11.67 -13.52
N GLU A 298 -21.97 -12.58 -12.59
CA GLU A 298 -22.86 -12.30 -11.45
C GLU A 298 -22.36 -11.19 -10.51
N ARG A 299 -21.03 -10.96 -10.46
CA ARG A 299 -20.42 -10.01 -9.52
C ARG A 299 -20.81 -8.56 -9.83
N ILE A 300 -21.08 -8.23 -11.09
CA ILE A 300 -21.49 -6.88 -11.47
C ILE A 300 -22.84 -6.49 -10.86
N GLU A 301 -23.73 -7.47 -10.67
CA GLU A 301 -25.04 -7.25 -10.07
C GLU A 301 -24.90 -6.89 -8.58
N ILE A 302 -23.96 -7.53 -7.88
CA ILE A 302 -23.63 -7.22 -6.48
C ILE A 302 -23.12 -5.78 -6.36
N ALA A 303 -22.16 -5.41 -7.20
CA ALA A 303 -21.57 -4.07 -7.20
C ALA A 303 -22.65 -3.00 -7.48
N ILE A 304 -23.43 -3.15 -8.56
CA ILE A 304 -24.48 -2.20 -8.92
C ILE A 304 -25.55 -2.10 -7.82
N ARG A 305 -26.05 -3.22 -7.30
CA ARG A 305 -27.10 -3.18 -6.26
C ARG A 305 -26.62 -2.52 -4.97
N SER A 306 -25.34 -2.70 -4.59
CA SER A 306 -24.76 -2.00 -3.43
C SER A 306 -24.65 -0.47 -3.64
N LEU A 307 -24.44 -0.02 -4.88
CA LEU A 307 -24.39 1.39 -5.24
C LEU A 307 -25.78 2.03 -5.35
N LEU A 308 -26.75 1.33 -5.93
CA LEU A 308 -28.15 1.80 -6.00
C LEU A 308 -28.77 2.01 -4.61
N ASN A 309 -28.23 1.32 -3.61
CA ASN A 309 -28.66 1.35 -2.22
C ASN A 309 -27.84 2.31 -1.32
N GLN A 310 -27.00 3.16 -1.91
CA GLN A 310 -26.35 4.25 -1.18
C GLN A 310 -27.42 5.19 -0.58
N SER A 311 -27.12 5.76 0.59
CA SER A 311 -27.98 6.74 1.25
C SER A 311 -28.07 8.03 0.46
N TRP A 312 -26.96 8.48 -0.15
CA TRP A 312 -26.96 9.54 -1.14
C TRP A 312 -27.76 9.12 -2.37
N ARG A 313 -28.90 9.77 -2.65
CA ARG A 313 -29.83 9.27 -3.68
C ARG A 313 -29.54 9.75 -5.09
N ASN A 314 -29.03 10.97 -5.22
CA ASN A 314 -28.75 11.58 -6.50
C ASN A 314 -27.39 11.11 -7.05
N LEU A 315 -27.42 9.95 -7.70
CA LEU A 315 -26.25 9.28 -8.26
C LEU A 315 -26.55 8.78 -9.67
N GLU A 316 -25.50 8.69 -10.48
CA GLU A 316 -25.48 7.90 -11.71
C GLU A 316 -24.43 6.80 -11.59
N VAL A 317 -24.73 5.62 -12.12
CA VAL A 317 -23.79 4.49 -12.14
C VAL A 317 -23.45 4.18 -13.59
N ILE A 318 -22.21 4.49 -13.97
CA ILE A 318 -21.69 4.34 -15.33
C ILE A 318 -20.88 3.06 -15.39
N VAL A 319 -21.49 1.99 -15.87
CA VAL A 319 -20.82 0.73 -16.12
C VAL A 319 -20.09 0.82 -17.45
N VAL A 320 -18.77 0.62 -17.44
CA VAL A 320 -17.95 0.61 -18.64
C VAL A 320 -17.48 -0.81 -18.92
N ASP A 321 -18.08 -1.46 -19.91
CA ASP A 321 -17.69 -2.79 -20.37
C ASP A 321 -16.45 -2.70 -21.28
N ASP A 322 -15.37 -3.38 -20.87
CA ASP A 322 -14.07 -3.45 -21.55
C ASP A 322 -13.97 -4.70 -22.44
N CYS A 323 -15.01 -4.92 -23.24
CA CYS A 323 -15.19 -6.08 -24.14
C CYS A 323 -15.34 -7.42 -23.41
N SER A 324 -16.27 -7.50 -22.45
CA SER A 324 -16.58 -8.79 -21.82
C SER A 324 -17.11 -9.81 -22.84
N ILE A 325 -16.80 -11.08 -22.61
CA ILE A 325 -17.24 -12.22 -23.43
C ILE A 325 -18.23 -13.15 -22.70
N ASP A 326 -18.50 -12.87 -21.43
CA ASP A 326 -19.50 -13.54 -20.61
C ASP A 326 -20.83 -12.76 -20.60
N ASP A 327 -21.74 -13.09 -19.69
CA ASP A 327 -23.08 -12.50 -19.58
C ASP A 327 -23.11 -11.15 -18.82
N THR A 328 -21.96 -10.51 -18.60
CA THR A 328 -21.83 -9.23 -17.89
C THR A 328 -22.74 -8.16 -18.49
N THR A 329 -22.68 -7.98 -19.82
CA THR A 329 -23.41 -6.90 -20.51
C THR A 329 -24.92 -7.10 -20.44
N GLU A 330 -25.39 -8.32 -20.61
CA GLU A 330 -26.80 -8.71 -20.53
C GLU A 330 -27.36 -8.44 -19.14
N ARG A 331 -26.58 -8.73 -18.08
CA ARG A 331 -26.97 -8.45 -16.70
C ARG A 331 -27.13 -6.96 -16.44
N VAL A 332 -26.20 -6.13 -16.92
CA VAL A 332 -26.30 -4.67 -16.79
C VAL A 332 -27.53 -4.15 -17.52
N ARG A 333 -27.76 -4.60 -18.77
CA ARG A 333 -28.94 -4.19 -19.56
C ARG A 333 -30.26 -4.51 -18.86
N ARG A 334 -30.34 -5.65 -18.17
CA ARG A 334 -31.53 -6.00 -17.37
C ARG A 334 -31.76 -5.02 -16.22
N ILE A 335 -30.70 -4.64 -15.49
CA ILE A 335 -30.81 -3.69 -14.38
C ILE A 335 -31.16 -2.28 -14.89
N MET A 336 -30.69 -1.88 -16.08
CA MET A 336 -31.09 -0.61 -16.71
C MET A 336 -32.60 -0.50 -16.97
N LEU A 337 -33.31 -1.63 -17.12
CA LEU A 337 -34.78 -1.64 -17.23
C LEU A 337 -35.47 -1.43 -15.87
N GLU A 338 -34.75 -1.66 -14.77
CA GLU A 338 -35.24 -1.52 -13.39
C GLU A 338 -34.94 -0.14 -12.79
N ASP A 339 -33.80 0.48 -13.16
CA ASP A 339 -33.33 1.73 -12.57
C ASP A 339 -32.65 2.64 -13.62
N GLU A 340 -33.20 3.84 -13.81
CA GLU A 340 -32.76 4.82 -14.82
C GLU A 340 -31.39 5.45 -14.52
N ARG A 341 -30.89 5.29 -13.29
CA ARG A 341 -29.56 5.82 -12.89
C ARG A 341 -28.41 5.05 -13.52
N ILE A 342 -28.67 3.90 -14.13
CA ILE A 342 -27.63 3.04 -14.73
C ILE A 342 -27.38 3.45 -16.20
N LYS A 343 -26.11 3.72 -16.50
CA LYS A 343 -25.61 3.96 -17.86
C LYS A 343 -24.62 2.85 -18.24
N LEU A 344 -24.69 2.34 -19.47
CA LEU A 344 -23.74 1.36 -20.01
C LEU A 344 -22.92 1.98 -21.16
N VAL A 345 -21.60 1.89 -21.05
CA VAL A 345 -20.65 2.27 -22.10
C VAL A 345 -19.87 1.03 -22.52
N GLN A 346 -19.88 0.69 -23.80
CA GLN A 346 -19.12 -0.47 -24.31
C GLN A 346 -17.91 0.01 -25.11
N GLN A 347 -16.73 -0.47 -24.75
CA GLN A 347 -15.51 -0.16 -25.49
C GLN A 347 -15.38 -1.04 -26.75
N PRO A 348 -14.77 -0.52 -27.83
CA PRO A 348 -14.56 -1.29 -29.05
C PRO A 348 -13.44 -2.32 -28.93
N HIS A 349 -12.50 -2.11 -28.01
CA HIS A 349 -11.35 -2.98 -27.77
C HIS A 349 -11.03 -3.00 -26.26
N ASN A 350 -10.53 -4.14 -25.77
CA ASN A 350 -10.08 -4.27 -24.39
C ASN A 350 -8.85 -3.37 -24.17
N GLY A 351 -9.03 -2.30 -23.40
CA GLY A 351 -8.04 -1.27 -23.14
C GLY A 351 -7.45 -1.33 -21.73
N GLY A 352 -8.06 -2.10 -20.82
CA GLY A 352 -7.76 -2.14 -19.40
C GLY A 352 -8.48 -1.07 -18.59
N ALA A 353 -8.37 -1.18 -17.27
CA ALA A 353 -9.18 -0.44 -16.29
C ALA A 353 -9.15 1.08 -16.46
N TYR A 354 -8.00 1.72 -16.74
CA TYR A 354 -7.94 3.19 -16.80
C TYR A 354 -8.46 3.75 -18.12
N LYS A 355 -8.30 3.02 -19.24
CA LYS A 355 -8.97 3.38 -20.50
C LYS A 355 -10.50 3.27 -20.36
N ALA A 356 -10.98 2.22 -19.69
CA ALA A 356 -12.39 2.07 -19.33
C ALA A 356 -12.88 3.22 -18.44
N ARG A 357 -12.16 3.53 -17.36
CA ARG A 357 -12.50 4.67 -16.48
C ARG A 357 -12.56 5.99 -17.26
N ASN A 358 -11.61 6.22 -18.17
CA ASN A 358 -11.58 7.41 -19.02
C ASN A 358 -12.73 7.47 -20.02
N ALA A 359 -13.22 6.34 -20.53
CA ALA A 359 -14.44 6.29 -21.32
C ALA A 359 -15.67 6.67 -20.47
N GLY A 360 -15.72 6.24 -19.21
CA GLY A 360 -16.74 6.66 -18.24
C GLY A 360 -16.68 8.15 -17.93
N LEU A 361 -15.49 8.74 -17.76
CA LEU A 361 -15.35 10.19 -17.48
C LEU A 361 -15.96 11.07 -18.58
N LYS A 362 -15.92 10.62 -19.84
CA LYS A 362 -16.47 11.38 -20.97
C LYS A 362 -17.98 11.56 -20.91
N VAL A 363 -18.69 10.67 -20.21
CA VAL A 363 -20.16 10.70 -20.08
C VAL A 363 -20.63 11.01 -18.65
N ALA A 364 -19.69 11.21 -17.72
CA ALA A 364 -19.98 11.54 -16.33
C ALA A 364 -20.37 13.01 -16.20
N GLU A 365 -21.49 13.27 -15.51
CA GLU A 365 -22.13 14.59 -15.39
C GLU A 365 -22.08 15.14 -13.95
N GLY A 366 -21.66 14.33 -12.97
CA GLY A 366 -21.73 14.65 -11.56
C GLY A 366 -20.75 15.73 -11.09
N ASP A 367 -21.17 16.48 -10.07
CA ASP A 367 -20.37 17.43 -9.30
C ASP A 367 -19.21 16.74 -8.57
N PHE A 368 -19.45 15.49 -8.18
CA PHE A 368 -18.46 14.59 -7.61
C PHE A 368 -18.34 13.34 -8.48
N ILE A 369 -17.13 12.82 -8.56
CA ILE A 369 -16.81 11.64 -9.36
C ILE A 369 -16.07 10.65 -8.48
N THR A 370 -16.42 9.38 -8.57
CA THR A 370 -15.68 8.27 -7.95
C THR A 370 -15.64 7.08 -8.88
N THR A 371 -14.77 6.13 -8.57
CA THR A 371 -14.79 4.80 -9.17
C THR A 371 -15.41 3.78 -8.22
N HIS A 372 -15.69 2.59 -8.75
CA HIS A 372 -16.00 1.39 -7.98
C HIS A 372 -15.57 0.17 -8.80
N ASP A 373 -15.01 -0.86 -8.19
CA ASP A 373 -14.63 -2.08 -8.92
C ASP A 373 -15.87 -2.99 -9.12
N GLY A 374 -15.95 -3.70 -10.25
CA GLY A 374 -17.15 -4.44 -10.68
C GLY A 374 -17.49 -5.69 -9.87
N ASP A 375 -16.66 -6.04 -8.89
CA ASP A 375 -16.76 -7.22 -8.04
C ASP A 375 -16.74 -6.91 -6.53
N ASP A 376 -16.73 -5.63 -6.17
CA ASP A 376 -16.74 -5.18 -4.78
C ASP A 376 -18.18 -4.94 -4.28
N TRP A 377 -18.35 -4.87 -2.96
CA TRP A 377 -19.58 -4.40 -2.30
C TRP A 377 -19.29 -3.12 -1.51
N SER A 378 -20.14 -2.09 -1.62
CA SER A 378 -20.00 -0.85 -0.85
C SER A 378 -21.07 -0.68 0.24
N HIS A 379 -20.63 -0.23 1.41
CA HIS A 379 -21.52 0.10 2.52
C HIS A 379 -22.44 1.29 2.15
N PRO A 380 -23.73 1.29 2.52
CA PRO A 380 -24.72 2.29 2.05
C PRO A 380 -24.37 3.73 2.44
N GLN A 381 -23.60 3.93 3.51
CA GLN A 381 -23.19 5.25 3.99
C GLN A 381 -21.85 5.75 3.42
N LYS A 382 -21.27 5.07 2.42
CA LYS A 382 -19.95 5.42 1.89
C LYS A 382 -19.96 6.78 1.18
N ILE A 383 -20.83 6.97 0.19
CA ILE A 383 -20.85 8.22 -0.58
C ILE A 383 -21.25 9.42 0.28
N GLU A 384 -22.28 9.28 1.14
CA GLU A 384 -22.72 10.39 2.00
C GLU A 384 -21.61 10.90 2.92
N THR A 385 -20.77 10.00 3.45
CA THR A 385 -19.70 10.37 4.38
C THR A 385 -18.54 11.04 3.66
N GLN A 386 -18.25 10.60 2.44
CA GLN A 386 -17.25 11.23 1.57
C GLN A 386 -17.66 12.65 1.18
N VAL A 387 -18.89 12.84 0.67
CA VAL A 387 -19.39 14.17 0.30
C VAL A 387 -19.47 15.08 1.52
N SER A 388 -20.01 14.60 2.65
CA SER A 388 -20.07 15.36 3.90
C SER A 388 -18.71 15.80 4.40
N TYR A 389 -17.65 15.02 4.19
CA TYR A 389 -16.30 15.41 4.56
C TYR A 389 -15.79 16.54 3.67
N LEU A 390 -15.99 16.44 2.36
CA LEU A 390 -15.60 17.49 1.40
C LEU A 390 -16.34 18.80 1.68
N ASP A 391 -17.63 18.76 2.02
CA ASP A 391 -18.41 19.97 2.35
C ASP A 391 -17.85 20.71 3.57
N LYS A 392 -17.34 19.97 4.56
CA LYS A 392 -16.72 20.54 5.76
C LYS A 392 -15.29 21.05 5.52
N HIS A 393 -14.66 20.67 4.41
CA HIS A 393 -13.26 20.94 4.11
C HIS A 393 -13.08 21.38 2.66
N SER A 394 -13.33 22.67 2.39
CA SER A 394 -13.28 23.24 1.03
C SER A 394 -11.92 23.14 0.35
N THR A 395 -10.82 23.05 1.11
CA THR A 395 -9.46 22.86 0.58
C THR A 395 -9.12 21.42 0.23
N VAL A 396 -9.98 20.46 0.60
CA VAL A 396 -9.81 19.05 0.21
C VAL A 396 -10.54 18.84 -1.11
N MET A 397 -9.80 18.33 -2.09
CA MET A 397 -10.27 18.11 -3.46
C MET A 397 -10.78 16.68 -3.69
N GLY A 398 -10.34 15.72 -2.88
CA GLY A 398 -10.91 14.38 -2.88
C GLY A 398 -10.58 13.54 -1.65
N VAL A 399 -11.34 12.46 -1.48
CA VAL A 399 -11.27 11.56 -0.32
C VAL A 399 -11.36 10.10 -0.72
N SER A 400 -10.67 9.24 0.03
CA SER A 400 -10.84 7.78 -0.05
C SER A 400 -11.27 7.22 1.29
N THR A 401 -12.09 6.17 1.25
CA THR A 401 -12.45 5.36 2.42
C THR A 401 -11.58 4.09 2.47
N PHE A 402 -11.85 3.23 3.43
CA PHE A 402 -11.14 1.98 3.63
C PHE A 402 -12.01 0.78 3.20
N TRP A 403 -11.35 -0.31 2.84
CA TRP A 403 -11.93 -1.58 2.46
C TRP A 403 -11.26 -2.73 3.22
N ILE A 404 -11.82 -3.92 3.11
CA ILE A 404 -11.21 -5.16 3.57
C ILE A 404 -11.36 -6.22 2.49
N ARG A 405 -10.36 -7.10 2.33
CA ARG A 405 -10.43 -8.24 1.40
C ARG A 405 -11.27 -9.35 2.03
N ALA A 406 -12.16 -9.93 1.25
CA ALA A 406 -13.00 -11.04 1.69
C ALA A 406 -13.24 -12.03 0.55
N THR A 407 -13.29 -13.32 0.89
CA THR A 407 -13.79 -14.36 -0.02
C THR A 407 -15.29 -14.16 -0.29
N SER A 408 -15.85 -14.84 -1.30
CA SER A 408 -17.27 -14.72 -1.66
C SER A 408 -18.23 -15.02 -0.51
N ASP A 409 -17.82 -15.89 0.42
CA ASP A 409 -18.54 -16.25 1.64
C ASP A 409 -18.15 -15.39 2.87
N LEU A 410 -17.55 -14.21 2.64
CA LEU A 410 -17.18 -13.20 3.64
C LEU A 410 -16.10 -13.62 4.66
N HIS A 411 -15.18 -14.52 4.33
CA HIS A 411 -13.99 -14.70 5.17
C HIS A 411 -13.00 -13.58 4.91
N PHE A 412 -12.78 -12.73 5.91
CA PHE A 412 -11.90 -11.57 5.79
C PHE A 412 -10.43 -11.99 5.81
N GLN A 413 -9.67 -11.51 4.82
CA GLN A 413 -8.26 -11.86 4.65
C GLN A 413 -7.37 -10.64 4.80
N HIS A 414 -6.10 -10.89 5.12
CA HIS A 414 -5.09 -9.88 4.87
C HIS A 414 -4.95 -9.61 3.37
N ASN A 415 -4.64 -8.36 3.03
CA ASN A 415 -4.29 -8.01 1.66
C ASN A 415 -2.93 -8.66 1.30
N TRP A 416 -2.99 -9.79 0.59
CA TRP A 416 -1.91 -10.61 -0.02
C TRP A 416 -0.78 -11.12 0.88
N ARG A 417 -0.53 -10.51 2.05
CA ARG A 417 0.46 -10.95 3.05
C ARG A 417 0.01 -10.50 4.43
N LEU A 418 0.56 -11.08 5.49
CA LEU A 418 0.37 -10.59 6.84
C LEU A 418 0.71 -9.08 6.95
N ASN A 419 -0.18 -8.33 7.59
CA ASN A 419 -0.06 -6.89 7.79
C ASN A 419 -0.53 -6.52 9.21
N PRO A 420 -0.14 -5.35 9.75
CA PRO A 420 -0.63 -4.87 11.05
C PRO A 420 -2.16 -4.64 11.12
N ARG A 421 -2.82 -4.60 9.96
CA ARG A 421 -4.27 -4.41 9.79
C ARG A 421 -4.77 -5.27 8.63
N LEU A 422 -6.05 -5.59 8.63
CA LEU A 422 -6.81 -6.16 7.51
C LEU A 422 -7.51 -5.04 6.72
N ILE A 423 -7.93 -3.98 7.40
CA ILE A 423 -8.60 -2.82 6.83
C ILE A 423 -7.53 -1.90 6.23
N HIS A 424 -7.64 -1.65 4.92
CA HIS A 424 -6.70 -0.85 4.14
C HIS A 424 -7.44 0.27 3.42
N TRP A 425 -6.76 1.34 3.03
CA TRP A 425 -7.42 2.37 2.23
C TRP A 425 -7.68 1.85 0.81
N SER A 426 -8.85 2.17 0.27
CA SER A 426 -9.29 1.72 -1.05
C SER A 426 -8.96 2.78 -2.09
N HIS A 427 -8.11 2.43 -3.06
CA HIS A 427 -7.82 3.33 -4.18
C HIS A 427 -9.04 3.46 -5.11
N SER A 428 -9.83 2.39 -5.24
CA SER A 428 -11.09 2.38 -5.98
C SER A 428 -12.19 3.20 -5.32
N SER A 429 -11.95 3.80 -4.15
CA SER A 429 -12.90 4.68 -3.44
C SER A 429 -12.61 6.18 -3.57
N PHE A 430 -11.66 6.60 -4.41
CA PHE A 430 -11.32 8.02 -4.53
C PHE A 430 -12.50 8.82 -5.14
N LEU A 431 -13.22 9.54 -4.27
CA LEU A 431 -14.27 10.48 -4.61
C LEU A 431 -13.68 11.89 -4.63
N PHE A 432 -13.82 12.60 -5.75
CA PHE A 432 -13.21 13.91 -5.95
C PHE A 432 -14.19 14.90 -6.59
N ARG A 433 -13.91 16.19 -6.39
CA ARG A 433 -14.66 17.29 -7.01
C ARG A 433 -14.41 17.34 -8.51
N ARG A 434 -15.44 17.59 -9.32
CA ARG A 434 -15.33 17.74 -10.78
C ARG A 434 -14.18 18.66 -11.23
N GLN A 435 -13.95 19.75 -10.51
CA GLN A 435 -12.82 20.68 -10.73
C GLN A 435 -11.46 19.97 -10.92
N VAL A 436 -11.22 18.85 -10.23
CA VAL A 436 -9.99 18.06 -10.39
C VAL A 436 -9.87 17.51 -11.81
N LEU A 437 -10.95 16.97 -12.39
CA LEU A 437 -10.95 16.50 -13.78
C LEU A 437 -10.76 17.66 -14.75
N ASP A 438 -11.44 18.78 -14.52
CA ASP A 438 -11.40 19.94 -15.41
C ASP A 438 -9.99 20.55 -15.48
N GLU A 439 -9.27 20.60 -14.35
CA GLU A 439 -7.93 21.18 -14.27
C GLU A 439 -6.80 20.19 -14.59
N LEU A 440 -6.92 18.90 -14.23
CA LEU A 440 -5.84 17.92 -14.35
C LEU A 440 -6.04 16.86 -15.43
N GLY A 441 -7.22 16.84 -16.06
CA GLY A 441 -7.58 15.85 -17.06
C GLY A 441 -7.80 14.45 -16.50
N PRO A 442 -7.92 13.44 -17.37
CA PRO A 442 -8.29 12.07 -17.03
C PRO A 442 -7.14 11.28 -16.38
N TRP A 443 -7.42 10.04 -15.94
CA TRP A 443 -6.36 9.12 -15.54
C TRP A 443 -5.37 8.88 -16.69
N ASP A 444 -4.11 8.60 -16.35
CA ASP A 444 -3.15 8.15 -17.36
C ASP A 444 -3.56 6.80 -17.98
N ASN A 445 -3.36 6.65 -19.30
CA ASN A 445 -3.79 5.50 -20.08
C ASN A 445 -2.85 4.29 -19.90
N VAL A 446 -2.84 3.73 -18.70
CA VAL A 446 -2.10 2.51 -18.33
C VAL A 446 -3.05 1.36 -17.97
N ILE A 447 -2.52 0.16 -17.75
CA ILE A 447 -3.31 -1.00 -17.29
C ILE A 447 -3.29 -1.18 -15.76
N ALA A 448 -2.37 -0.54 -15.04
CA ALA A 448 -2.19 -0.68 -13.59
C ALA A 448 -1.58 0.58 -12.96
N GLY A 449 -2.01 0.95 -11.74
CA GLY A 449 -1.36 1.99 -10.93
C GLY A 449 -1.70 3.44 -11.27
N GLY A 450 -2.54 3.69 -12.29
CA GLY A 450 -3.02 5.02 -12.64
C GLY A 450 -3.86 5.71 -11.53
N ASP A 451 -4.41 4.95 -10.59
CA ASP A 451 -5.17 5.47 -9.45
C ASP A 451 -4.26 6.23 -8.48
N THR A 452 -3.12 5.63 -8.14
CA THR A 452 -2.11 6.25 -7.29
C THR A 452 -1.51 7.48 -7.99
N GLU A 453 -1.19 7.35 -9.28
CA GLU A 453 -0.68 8.48 -10.06
C GLU A 453 -1.64 9.67 -10.02
N PHE A 454 -2.93 9.44 -10.26
CA PHE A 454 -3.91 10.51 -10.28
C PHE A 454 -4.07 11.20 -8.92
N ILE A 455 -4.10 10.42 -7.83
CA ILE A 455 -4.12 10.99 -6.46
C ILE A 455 -2.85 11.82 -6.20
N TRP A 456 -1.68 11.33 -6.59
CA TRP A 456 -0.44 12.09 -6.44
C TRP A 456 -0.40 13.35 -7.30
N ARG A 457 -1.00 13.31 -8.49
CA ARG A 457 -1.14 14.47 -9.35
C ARG A 457 -2.02 15.54 -8.72
N VAL A 458 -3.13 15.15 -8.11
CA VAL A 458 -3.99 16.04 -7.32
C VAL A 458 -3.20 16.68 -6.18
N GLN A 459 -2.42 15.89 -5.45
CA GLN A 459 -1.59 16.40 -4.35
C GLN A 459 -0.45 17.31 -4.82
N ALA A 460 0.11 17.06 -6.00
CA ALA A 460 1.16 17.89 -6.57
C ALA A 460 0.63 19.27 -7.01
N HIS A 461 -0.58 19.31 -7.59
CA HIS A 461 -1.20 20.55 -8.06
C HIS A 461 -1.84 21.39 -6.94
N TYR A 462 -2.73 20.78 -6.14
CA TYR A 462 -3.49 21.48 -5.10
C TYR A 462 -2.79 21.48 -3.73
N GLY A 463 -1.63 20.80 -3.63
CA GLY A 463 -0.89 20.62 -2.40
C GLY A 463 -1.23 19.30 -1.70
N LYS A 464 -0.28 18.83 -0.87
CA LYS A 464 -0.32 17.53 -0.18
C LYS A 464 -1.65 17.24 0.54
N TRP A 465 -2.30 18.27 1.07
CA TRP A 465 -3.52 18.19 1.86
C TRP A 465 -4.82 18.14 1.06
N ALA A 466 -4.75 18.25 -0.26
CA ALA A 466 -5.91 18.17 -1.14
C ALA A 466 -6.53 16.75 -1.19
N PHE A 467 -5.85 15.74 -0.67
CA PHE A 467 -6.35 14.37 -0.56
C PHE A 467 -6.40 13.91 0.91
N LYS A 468 -7.52 13.30 1.32
CA LYS A 468 -7.68 12.73 2.66
C LYS A 468 -8.20 11.29 2.65
N ARG A 469 -7.73 10.51 3.61
CA ARG A 469 -8.18 9.13 3.87
C ARG A 469 -9.06 9.17 5.12
N ILE A 470 -10.33 8.81 4.98
CA ILE A 470 -11.33 8.97 6.05
C ILE A 470 -11.88 7.62 6.50
N HIS A 471 -12.41 7.56 7.73
CA HIS A 471 -13.00 6.34 8.31
C HIS A 471 -12.07 5.12 8.34
N LYS A 472 -10.80 5.33 8.72
CA LYS A 472 -9.77 4.27 8.75
C LYS A 472 -10.04 3.08 9.68
N GLU A 473 -10.99 3.23 10.59
CA GLU A 473 -11.29 2.21 11.60
C GLU A 473 -12.39 1.23 11.18
N VAL A 474 -13.04 1.44 10.03
CA VAL A 474 -14.14 0.59 9.55
C VAL A 474 -14.05 0.42 8.02
N PRO A 475 -14.26 -0.79 7.47
CA PRO A 475 -14.26 -0.98 6.03
C PRO A 475 -15.60 -0.52 5.43
N MET A 476 -15.56 0.55 4.64
CA MET A 476 -16.72 1.06 3.89
C MET A 476 -16.96 0.31 2.58
N ALA A 477 -16.13 -0.69 2.27
CA ALA A 477 -16.32 -1.62 1.16
C ALA A 477 -15.71 -2.99 1.49
N PHE A 478 -16.30 -4.04 0.93
CA PHE A 478 -15.72 -5.38 0.91
C PHE A 478 -15.20 -5.66 -0.49
N ALA A 479 -13.95 -6.09 -0.55
CA ALA A 479 -13.24 -6.29 -1.80
C ALA A 479 -13.08 -7.78 -2.03
N LEU A 480 -13.57 -8.28 -3.16
CA LEU A 480 -13.49 -9.72 -3.43
C LEU A 480 -12.01 -10.16 -3.49
N ASP A 481 -11.66 -11.20 -2.74
CA ASP A 481 -10.37 -11.86 -2.81
C ASP A 481 -10.51 -13.14 -3.63
N ASP A 482 -10.27 -13.00 -4.94
CA ASP A 482 -10.34 -14.09 -5.92
C ASP A 482 -8.97 -14.30 -6.59
N ASP A 483 -8.63 -15.55 -6.90
CA ASP A 483 -7.36 -15.94 -7.52
C ASP A 483 -7.19 -15.36 -8.94
N GLY A 484 -8.30 -15.01 -9.60
CA GLY A 484 -8.32 -14.35 -10.90
C GLY A 484 -7.99 -12.84 -10.89
N SER A 485 -7.80 -12.22 -9.72
CA SER A 485 -7.61 -10.77 -9.60
C SER A 485 -6.34 -10.24 -10.30
N LEU A 486 -6.42 -9.05 -10.90
CA LEU A 486 -5.28 -8.35 -11.52
C LEU A 486 -4.10 -8.13 -10.56
N THR A 487 -4.36 -8.04 -9.25
CA THR A 487 -3.31 -7.88 -8.23
C THR A 487 -2.58 -9.18 -7.89
N ARG A 488 -3.10 -10.34 -8.32
CA ARG A 488 -2.48 -11.67 -8.19
C ARG A 488 -1.73 -12.12 -9.45
N ASN A 489 -1.96 -11.49 -10.61
CA ASN A 489 -1.20 -11.76 -11.84
C ASN A 489 0.29 -11.38 -11.68
N LYS A 490 1.21 -12.31 -11.98
CA LYS A 490 2.66 -12.17 -11.80
C LYS A 490 3.24 -10.87 -12.37
N ALA A 491 2.78 -10.42 -13.54
CA ALA A 491 3.33 -9.24 -14.23
C ALA A 491 2.86 -7.90 -13.61
N THR A 492 1.64 -7.86 -13.07
CA THR A 492 1.03 -6.67 -12.45
C THR A 492 0.91 -6.78 -10.94
N HIS A 493 1.51 -7.83 -10.35
CA HIS A 493 1.44 -8.15 -8.93
C HIS A 493 1.91 -6.96 -8.11
N ILE A 494 1.33 -6.78 -6.93
CA ILE A 494 1.67 -5.66 -6.04
C ILE A 494 3.14 -5.67 -5.59
N LYS A 495 3.81 -6.82 -5.61
CA LYS A 495 5.26 -6.93 -5.36
C LYS A 495 6.12 -6.13 -6.35
N THR A 496 5.60 -5.89 -7.57
CA THR A 496 6.26 -5.06 -8.60
C THR A 496 6.46 -3.60 -8.16
N MET A 497 5.90 -3.18 -7.00
CA MET A 497 6.15 -1.87 -6.40
C MET A 497 7.53 -1.76 -5.76
N HIS A 498 8.15 -2.88 -5.36
CA HIS A 498 9.48 -2.92 -4.76
C HIS A 498 10.59 -2.94 -5.82
N ASN A 499 10.33 -3.61 -6.95
CA ASN A 499 11.16 -3.58 -8.15
C ASN A 499 10.28 -3.91 -9.37
N GLY A 500 10.63 -3.45 -10.57
CA GLY A 500 9.90 -3.75 -11.81
C GLY A 500 8.83 -2.75 -12.22
N LEU A 501 7.76 -3.25 -12.86
CA LEU A 501 6.77 -2.48 -13.61
C LEU A 501 6.18 -1.29 -12.83
N ARG A 502 5.52 -1.56 -11.69
CA ARG A 502 4.88 -0.50 -10.87
C ARG A 502 5.92 0.40 -10.22
N HIS A 503 7.09 -0.11 -9.84
CA HIS A 503 8.17 0.68 -9.24
C HIS A 503 8.67 1.77 -10.20
N VAL A 504 8.99 1.40 -11.45
CA VAL A 504 9.44 2.33 -12.49
C VAL A 504 8.37 3.38 -12.76
N TYR A 505 7.13 2.95 -12.99
CA TYR A 505 6.03 3.87 -13.31
C TYR A 505 5.75 4.86 -12.19
N ARG A 506 5.63 4.41 -10.94
CA ARG A 506 5.41 5.29 -9.77
C ARG A 506 6.56 6.29 -9.60
N SER A 507 7.79 5.85 -9.86
CA SER A 507 8.97 6.72 -9.78
C SER A 507 8.98 7.76 -10.91
N ALA A 508 8.59 7.37 -12.13
CA ALA A 508 8.44 8.29 -13.26
C ALA A 508 7.33 9.34 -13.02
N CYS A 509 6.18 8.92 -12.47
CA CYS A 509 5.10 9.83 -12.07
C CYS A 509 5.62 10.86 -11.05
N SER A 510 6.24 10.36 -9.98
CA SER A 510 6.79 11.20 -8.91
C SER A 510 7.84 12.17 -9.43
N TRP A 511 8.66 11.72 -10.39
CA TRP A 511 9.65 12.57 -11.05
C TRP A 511 8.97 13.68 -11.87
N TRP A 512 8.03 13.35 -12.75
CA TRP A 512 7.31 14.34 -13.55
C TRP A 512 6.56 15.37 -12.70
N HIS A 513 5.85 14.94 -11.66
CA HIS A 513 5.13 15.83 -10.75
C HIS A 513 6.05 16.85 -10.05
N ARG A 514 7.33 16.51 -9.82
CA ARG A 514 8.33 17.45 -9.27
C ARG A 514 8.86 18.43 -10.31
N GLN A 515 8.93 18.02 -11.58
CA GLN A 515 9.52 18.82 -12.66
C GLN A 515 8.55 19.83 -13.26
N GLN A 516 7.26 19.49 -13.37
CA GLN A 516 6.26 20.30 -14.09
C GLN A 516 5.06 20.69 -13.21
N ALA A 517 5.31 21.20 -12.00
CA ALA A 517 4.26 21.53 -11.05
C ALA A 517 3.20 22.53 -11.58
N SER A 518 3.49 23.29 -12.64
CA SER A 518 2.57 24.29 -13.22
C SER A 518 1.65 23.77 -14.34
N ASN A 519 1.97 22.65 -15.00
CA ASN A 519 1.07 22.03 -15.98
C ASN A 519 1.06 20.51 -15.82
N LEU A 520 0.12 20.05 -15.01
CA LEU A 520 -0.15 18.64 -14.76
C LEU A 520 -1.40 18.15 -15.50
N ASN A 521 -1.93 18.95 -16.44
CA ASN A 521 -3.08 18.55 -17.26
C ASN A 521 -2.61 17.66 -18.41
N ILE A 522 -2.92 16.37 -18.33
CA ILE A 522 -2.48 15.40 -19.34
C ILE A 522 -3.13 15.62 -20.73
N THR A 523 -4.24 16.34 -20.82
CA THR A 523 -4.94 16.60 -22.10
C THR A 523 -4.30 17.70 -22.92
N GLU A 524 -3.55 18.61 -22.31
CA GLU A 524 -2.87 19.71 -23.00
C GLU A 524 -1.54 19.28 -23.63
N LEU A 525 -1.08 18.06 -23.32
CA LEU A 525 0.22 17.56 -23.75
C LEU A 525 0.12 16.84 -25.10
N ARG A 526 1.00 17.19 -26.04
CA ARG A 526 1.08 16.57 -27.37
C ARG A 526 1.64 15.15 -27.35
N SER A 527 2.43 14.84 -26.33
CA SER A 527 3.07 13.54 -26.10
C SER A 527 2.85 13.11 -24.65
N ARG A 528 3.17 11.85 -24.35
CA ARG A 528 3.05 11.32 -23.00
C ARG A 528 3.90 12.16 -22.01
N PRO A 529 3.37 12.53 -20.83
CA PRO A 529 4.09 13.40 -19.88
C PRO A 529 5.37 12.80 -19.30
N PHE A 530 5.42 11.47 -19.14
CA PHE A 530 6.51 10.76 -18.47
C PHE A 530 6.64 9.32 -18.97
N PRO A 531 7.83 8.71 -18.86
CA PRO A 531 8.06 7.37 -19.37
C PRO A 531 7.27 6.31 -18.58
N ALA A 532 6.80 5.29 -19.29
CA ALA A 532 6.21 4.10 -18.69
C ALA A 532 6.65 2.85 -19.46
N PRO A 533 6.81 1.69 -18.79
CA PRO A 533 7.08 0.44 -19.49
C PRO A 533 5.99 0.13 -20.50
N ARG A 534 6.33 -0.43 -21.67
CA ARG A 534 5.37 -0.75 -22.73
C ARG A 534 4.27 -1.71 -22.28
N SER A 535 4.65 -2.69 -21.47
CA SER A 535 3.72 -3.62 -20.84
C SER A 535 2.72 -2.96 -19.89
N MET A 536 2.91 -1.69 -19.50
CA MET A 536 1.88 -0.88 -18.83
C MET A 536 0.91 -0.18 -19.79
N LEU A 537 1.34 0.13 -21.01
CA LEU A 537 0.56 0.88 -22.00
C LEU A 537 -0.37 -0.04 -22.79
N VAL A 538 0.14 -1.22 -23.13
CA VAL A 538 -0.55 -2.25 -23.90
C VAL A 538 -0.41 -3.59 -23.19
N ARG A 539 -1.56 -4.19 -22.87
CA ARG A 539 -1.61 -5.47 -22.17
C ARG A 539 -0.94 -6.56 -23.02
N GLY A 540 0.06 -7.24 -22.45
CA GLY A 540 0.78 -8.32 -23.12
C GLY A 540 1.89 -7.86 -24.07
N ASP A 541 2.12 -6.55 -24.25
CA ASP A 541 3.25 -6.03 -25.02
C ASP A 541 4.55 -6.14 -24.20
N ASN A 542 5.09 -7.36 -24.15
CA ASN A 542 6.29 -7.71 -23.39
C ASN A 542 7.54 -7.88 -24.27
N ASN A 543 7.41 -7.78 -25.59
CA ASN A 543 8.50 -8.02 -26.53
C ASN A 543 9.12 -6.69 -26.97
N ALA A 544 10.44 -6.57 -26.83
CA ALA A 544 11.18 -5.38 -27.27
C ALA A 544 12.45 -5.78 -28.01
N ALA A 545 12.91 -4.90 -28.91
CA ALA A 545 14.18 -5.03 -29.59
C ALA A 545 14.88 -3.67 -29.63
N ALA A 546 16.20 -3.67 -29.42
CA ALA A 546 17.02 -2.47 -29.43
C ALA A 546 18.46 -2.80 -29.88
N GLU A 547 19.30 -1.78 -30.07
CA GLU A 547 20.72 -2.03 -30.36
C GLU A 547 21.49 -2.35 -29.08
N LEU A 548 21.20 -1.63 -27.99
CA LEU A 548 21.87 -1.80 -26.71
C LEU A 548 20.88 -1.92 -25.55
N ILE A 549 21.26 -2.66 -24.52
CA ILE A 549 20.65 -2.59 -23.19
C ILE A 549 21.71 -2.32 -22.13
N PHE A 550 21.47 -1.31 -21.29
CA PHE A 550 22.29 -1.02 -20.12
C PHE A 550 21.60 -1.53 -18.86
N ILE A 551 22.26 -2.46 -18.18
CA ILE A 551 21.79 -3.06 -16.93
C ILE A 551 22.58 -2.43 -15.80
N SER A 552 21.89 -1.70 -14.93
CA SER A 552 22.53 -0.99 -13.81
C SER A 552 21.58 -0.74 -12.64
N ASP A 553 22.17 -0.34 -11.52
CA ASP A 553 21.44 0.23 -10.42
C ASP A 553 21.25 1.75 -10.62
N PHE A 554 20.19 2.11 -11.33
CA PHE A 554 19.80 3.49 -11.60
C PHE A 554 19.23 4.27 -10.39
N SER A 555 19.48 3.82 -9.16
CA SER A 555 19.08 4.54 -7.96
C SER A 555 19.95 5.78 -7.72
N THR A 556 19.39 6.75 -7.00
CA THR A 556 20.08 7.98 -6.57
C THR A 556 21.35 7.64 -5.78
N GLY A 557 22.48 8.24 -6.20
CA GLY A 557 23.80 8.01 -5.63
C GLY A 557 24.53 6.76 -6.16
N ARG A 558 23.93 5.98 -7.07
CA ARG A 558 24.54 4.77 -7.66
C ARG A 558 24.81 4.89 -9.16
N PHE A 559 24.11 5.79 -9.85
CA PHE A 559 24.34 6.10 -11.26
C PHE A 559 25.23 7.34 -11.43
N ASN A 560 26.43 7.16 -11.96
CA ASN A 560 27.45 8.21 -12.09
C ASN A 560 27.30 9.04 -13.38
N ASP A 561 28.00 10.18 -13.44
CA ASP A 561 27.94 11.13 -14.56
C ASP A 561 28.60 10.61 -15.86
N ASP A 562 29.62 9.76 -15.76
CA ASP A 562 30.31 9.23 -16.94
C ASP A 562 29.42 8.25 -17.69
N ASP A 563 28.80 7.31 -16.98
CA ASP A 563 27.87 6.33 -17.56
C ASP A 563 26.64 7.04 -18.15
N PHE A 564 26.13 8.08 -17.48
CA PHE A 564 25.07 8.93 -18.02
C PHE A 564 25.49 9.60 -19.34
N SER A 565 26.68 10.19 -19.37
CA SER A 565 27.20 10.89 -20.56
C SER A 565 27.43 9.95 -21.73
N LEU A 566 27.91 8.73 -21.46
CA LEU A 566 28.05 7.66 -22.45
C LEU A 566 26.70 7.31 -23.08
N ILE A 567 25.69 6.99 -22.26
CA ILE A 567 24.37 6.63 -22.76
C ILE A 567 23.73 7.79 -23.53
N ALA A 568 23.84 9.02 -23.00
CA ALA A 568 23.33 10.22 -23.67
C ALA A 568 23.96 10.41 -25.07
N SER A 569 25.28 10.22 -25.19
CA SER A 569 25.98 10.34 -26.47
C SER A 569 25.53 9.28 -27.49
N LEU A 570 25.26 8.05 -27.04
CA LEU A 570 24.72 6.98 -27.91
C LEU A 570 23.31 7.31 -28.40
N LEU A 571 22.46 7.83 -27.51
CA LEU A 571 21.12 8.30 -27.86
C LEU A 571 21.19 9.46 -28.87
N GLU A 572 22.11 10.41 -28.69
CA GLU A 572 22.33 11.53 -29.63
C GLU A 572 22.82 11.05 -31.01
N LYS A 573 23.58 9.96 -31.06
CA LYS A 573 23.97 9.28 -32.30
C LYS A 573 22.82 8.44 -32.92
N GLY A 574 21.61 8.51 -32.37
CA GLY A 574 20.41 7.84 -32.89
C GLY A 574 20.29 6.35 -32.53
N LYS A 575 21.13 5.85 -31.61
CA LYS A 575 21.10 4.44 -31.19
C LYS A 575 19.83 4.11 -30.42
N GLN A 576 19.26 2.93 -30.66
CA GLN A 576 18.14 2.43 -29.86
C GLN A 576 18.66 1.80 -28.57
N VAL A 577 18.29 2.38 -27.42
CA VAL A 577 18.85 2.00 -26.12
C VAL A 577 17.76 1.62 -25.12
N MET A 578 17.87 0.46 -24.50
CA MET A 578 17.07 0.07 -23.34
C MET A 578 17.84 0.28 -22.03
N LEU A 579 17.13 0.71 -20.98
CA LEU A 579 17.68 0.83 -19.62
C LEU A 579 16.97 -0.15 -18.69
N TYR A 580 17.73 -1.02 -18.03
CA TYR A 580 17.20 -2.02 -17.10
C TYR A 580 17.71 -1.78 -15.68
N HIS A 581 16.80 -1.32 -14.82
CA HIS A 581 17.10 -1.13 -13.41
C HIS A 581 17.11 -2.44 -12.63
N ILE A 582 18.26 -2.77 -12.04
CA ILE A 582 18.42 -3.87 -11.08
C ILE A 582 19.12 -3.30 -9.83
N PRO A 583 18.49 -3.34 -8.64
CA PRO A 583 19.12 -2.83 -7.43
C PRO A 583 20.22 -3.79 -6.93
N VAL A 584 21.35 -3.26 -6.46
CA VAL A 584 22.40 -4.08 -5.82
C VAL A 584 21.95 -4.56 -4.44
N TYR A 585 21.96 -5.88 -4.21
CA TYR A 585 21.61 -6.47 -2.91
C TYR A 585 22.48 -5.94 -1.76
N GLY A 586 21.89 -5.83 -0.57
CA GLY A 586 22.56 -5.38 0.65
C GLY A 586 22.74 -3.87 0.75
N LYS A 587 22.38 -3.11 -0.29
CA LYS A 587 22.35 -1.64 -0.27
C LYS A 587 20.96 -1.15 0.13
N VAL A 588 20.89 -0.11 0.96
CA VAL A 588 19.65 0.53 1.41
C VAL A 588 18.91 1.17 0.23
N SER A 589 17.65 0.80 0.02
CA SER A 589 16.78 1.29 -1.07
C SER A 589 16.81 2.81 -1.18
N SER A 590 16.97 3.28 -2.41
CA SER A 590 17.00 4.69 -2.79
C SER A 590 16.07 4.90 -3.99
N PRO A 591 15.43 6.08 -4.13
CA PRO A 591 14.63 6.37 -5.31
C PRO A 591 15.46 6.31 -6.59
N LEU A 592 14.82 5.93 -7.70
CA LEU A 592 15.40 6.08 -9.04
C LEU A 592 15.80 7.54 -9.29
N CYS A 593 16.98 7.74 -9.86
CA CYS A 593 17.55 9.07 -10.01
C CYS A 593 16.95 9.83 -11.19
N ASP A 594 16.98 11.17 -11.14
CA ASP A 594 16.42 12.01 -12.19
C ASP A 594 17.10 11.79 -13.56
N LYS A 595 18.42 11.51 -13.57
CA LYS A 595 19.20 11.19 -14.78
C LYS A 595 18.62 10.00 -15.55
N PHE A 596 18.13 8.98 -14.85
CA PHE A 596 17.51 7.81 -15.47
C PHE A 596 16.27 8.20 -16.28
N PHE A 597 15.40 9.03 -15.70
CA PHE A 597 14.19 9.50 -16.40
C PHE A 597 14.50 10.50 -17.51
N THR A 598 15.55 11.32 -17.36
CA THR A 598 16.03 12.20 -18.44
C THR A 598 16.46 11.41 -19.68
N LEU A 599 17.13 10.26 -19.50
CA LEU A 599 17.47 9.38 -20.63
C LEU A 599 16.22 8.76 -21.26
N LEU A 600 15.29 8.27 -20.43
CA LEU A 600 14.02 7.66 -20.88
C LEU A 600 13.03 8.64 -21.54
N GLN A 601 13.27 9.95 -21.49
CA GLN A 601 12.47 10.92 -22.24
C GLN A 601 12.86 11.00 -23.72
N LYS A 602 14.00 10.44 -24.13
CA LYS A 602 14.42 10.40 -25.53
C LYS A 602 13.60 9.36 -26.30
N GLU A 603 13.18 9.68 -27.52
CA GLU A 603 12.32 8.82 -28.34
C GLU A 603 12.94 7.45 -28.68
N ASN A 604 14.27 7.39 -28.73
CA ASN A 604 15.06 6.17 -28.95
C ASN A 604 15.54 5.50 -27.66
N SER A 605 14.91 5.81 -26.52
CA SER A 605 15.17 5.16 -25.24
C SER A 605 13.93 4.48 -24.69
N GLU A 606 14.11 3.26 -24.17
CA GLU A 606 13.01 2.51 -23.55
C GLU A 606 13.42 1.89 -22.22
N VAL A 607 12.46 1.68 -21.32
CA VAL A 607 12.72 1.00 -20.05
C VAL A 607 12.47 -0.49 -20.18
N CYS A 608 13.41 -1.29 -19.69
CA CYS A 608 13.26 -2.73 -19.50
C CYS A 608 12.86 -3.01 -18.05
N VAL A 609 11.92 -3.93 -17.86
CA VAL A 609 11.49 -4.46 -16.56
C VAL A 609 11.40 -5.98 -16.63
N TYR A 610 11.45 -6.65 -15.48
CA TYR A 610 11.36 -8.11 -15.46
C TYR A 610 10.05 -8.62 -16.10
N GLY A 611 10.11 -9.82 -16.69
CA GLY A 611 8.99 -10.42 -17.44
C GLY A 611 8.90 -9.98 -18.91
N MET A 612 9.72 -9.03 -19.35
CA MET A 612 9.89 -8.71 -20.77
C MET A 612 10.80 -9.72 -21.48
N GLN A 613 10.60 -9.89 -22.79
CA GLN A 613 11.50 -10.59 -23.69
C GLN A 613 12.19 -9.54 -24.57
N VAL A 614 13.51 -9.46 -24.47
CA VAL A 614 14.30 -8.40 -25.07
C VAL A 614 15.38 -8.99 -25.96
N SER A 615 15.44 -8.56 -27.23
CA SER A 615 16.51 -8.93 -28.15
C SER A 615 17.37 -7.72 -28.50
N VAL A 616 18.68 -7.82 -28.27
CA VAL A 616 19.64 -6.73 -28.49
C VAL A 616 20.91 -7.22 -29.15
N ALA A 617 21.65 -6.31 -29.78
CA ALA A 617 23.00 -6.63 -30.26
C ALA A 617 24.02 -6.65 -29.11
N LYS A 618 23.98 -5.63 -28.22
CA LYS A 618 24.94 -5.48 -27.12
C LYS A 618 24.23 -5.39 -25.77
N VAL A 619 24.62 -6.26 -24.82
CA VAL A 619 24.24 -6.18 -23.40
C VAL A 619 25.39 -5.55 -22.62
N VAL A 620 25.10 -4.55 -21.80
CA VAL A 620 26.12 -3.83 -21.03
C VAL A 620 25.75 -3.79 -19.55
N PHE A 621 26.51 -4.48 -18.72
CA PHE A 621 26.44 -4.33 -17.26
C PHE A 621 27.36 -3.19 -16.83
N LEU A 622 26.80 -2.10 -16.31
CA LEU A 622 27.59 -0.95 -15.86
C LEU A 622 28.21 -1.14 -14.46
N ASN A 623 27.83 -2.22 -13.77
CA ASN A 623 28.32 -2.51 -12.43
C ASN A 623 28.40 -4.02 -12.18
N SER A 624 29.62 -4.54 -12.07
CA SER A 624 29.87 -5.97 -11.83
C SER A 624 29.25 -6.50 -10.52
N HIS A 625 29.03 -5.65 -9.49
CA HIS A 625 28.40 -6.09 -8.24
C HIS A 625 26.94 -6.54 -8.38
N LEU A 626 26.25 -6.14 -9.45
CA LEU A 626 24.91 -6.63 -9.78
C LEU A 626 24.89 -8.14 -9.97
N LEU A 627 26.02 -8.71 -10.34
CA LEU A 627 26.18 -10.13 -10.65
C LEU A 627 26.56 -10.94 -9.40
N ARG A 628 26.69 -10.33 -8.22
CA ARG A 628 27.00 -11.05 -6.97
C ARG A 628 25.79 -11.82 -6.44
N PHE A 629 24.62 -11.20 -6.52
CA PHE A 629 23.34 -11.81 -6.17
C PHE A 629 22.39 -11.57 -7.33
N VAL A 630 21.76 -12.64 -7.81
CA VAL A 630 20.85 -12.57 -8.96
C VAL A 630 19.41 -12.58 -8.46
N PRO A 631 18.56 -11.60 -8.85
CA PRO A 631 17.14 -11.65 -8.54
C PRO A 631 16.46 -12.92 -9.04
N GLU A 632 15.40 -13.33 -8.36
CA GLU A 632 14.55 -14.46 -8.76
C GLU A 632 13.79 -14.21 -10.06
N GLN A 633 13.44 -12.95 -10.33
CA GLN A 633 12.67 -12.55 -11.52
C GLN A 633 13.45 -11.56 -12.35
N LEU A 634 13.59 -11.86 -13.65
CA LEU A 634 14.34 -11.06 -14.60
C LEU A 634 13.58 -10.90 -15.92
N ALA A 635 14.05 -10.00 -16.77
CA ALA A 635 13.71 -9.99 -18.18
C ALA A 635 14.51 -11.09 -18.89
N GLU A 636 13.92 -11.72 -19.90
CA GLU A 636 14.62 -12.64 -20.78
C GLU A 636 15.38 -11.80 -21.82
N VAL A 637 16.66 -11.53 -21.57
CA VAL A 637 17.50 -10.76 -22.49
C VAL A 637 18.30 -11.71 -23.37
N ARG A 638 18.17 -11.55 -24.69
CA ARG A 638 18.98 -12.22 -25.71
C ARG A 638 19.92 -11.20 -26.33
N GLY A 639 21.22 -11.50 -26.33
CA GLY A 639 22.26 -10.60 -26.80
C GLY A 639 23.34 -11.32 -27.60
N ASP A 640 23.91 -10.65 -28.59
CA ASP A 640 25.06 -11.16 -29.36
C ASP A 640 26.37 -10.97 -28.59
N PHE A 641 26.56 -9.82 -27.95
CA PHE A 641 27.74 -9.49 -27.16
C PHE A 641 27.37 -9.02 -25.76
N THR A 642 28.12 -9.47 -24.75
CA THR A 642 27.93 -9.04 -23.36
C THR A 642 29.18 -8.35 -22.83
N PHE A 643 29.04 -7.10 -22.42
CA PHE A 643 30.09 -6.31 -21.81
C PHE A 643 29.83 -6.14 -20.32
N VAL A 644 30.86 -6.33 -19.49
CA VAL A 644 30.80 -6.14 -18.05
C VAL A 644 31.81 -5.08 -17.64
N GLN A 645 31.32 -3.95 -17.13
CA GLN A 645 32.15 -2.89 -16.55
C GLN A 645 32.71 -3.36 -15.22
N GLN A 646 34.03 -3.53 -15.19
CA GLN A 646 34.79 -3.95 -14.02
C GLN A 646 34.98 -2.73 -13.09
N ILE A 647 34.41 -2.79 -11.87
CA ILE A 647 34.52 -1.70 -10.89
C ILE A 647 35.65 -1.95 -9.87
N ASP A 648 35.87 -3.20 -9.50
CA ASP A 648 36.89 -3.63 -8.55
C ASP A 648 37.46 -5.02 -8.94
N GLU A 649 38.12 -5.73 -8.02
CA GLU A 649 38.65 -7.07 -8.25
C GLU A 649 37.57 -8.16 -8.36
N TYR A 650 36.28 -7.85 -8.17
CA TYR A 650 35.21 -8.83 -8.25
C TYR A 650 34.94 -9.26 -9.70
N ILE A 651 35.35 -10.48 -10.05
CA ILE A 651 35.02 -11.12 -11.32
C ILE A 651 33.71 -11.89 -11.16
N ALA A 652 32.69 -11.50 -11.92
CA ALA A 652 31.41 -12.17 -11.93
C ALA A 652 31.51 -13.60 -12.51
N SER A 653 30.76 -14.55 -11.95
CA SER A 653 30.70 -15.90 -12.49
C SER A 653 29.92 -15.92 -13.81
N SER A 654 30.35 -16.76 -14.76
CA SER A 654 29.62 -16.97 -16.01
C SER A 654 28.20 -17.45 -15.76
N GLU A 655 27.98 -18.28 -14.73
CA GLU A 655 26.66 -18.74 -14.32
C GLU A 655 25.72 -17.60 -13.93
N ASN A 656 26.20 -16.61 -13.17
CA ASN A 656 25.37 -15.48 -12.78
C ASN A 656 25.02 -14.59 -13.98
N ILE A 657 25.93 -14.42 -14.93
CA ILE A 657 25.67 -13.66 -16.18
C ILE A 657 24.65 -14.41 -17.06
N GLU A 658 24.79 -15.73 -17.19
CA GLU A 658 23.88 -16.61 -17.95
C GLU A 658 22.44 -16.59 -17.39
N ARG A 659 22.26 -16.25 -16.10
CA ARG A 659 20.92 -16.03 -15.52
C ARG A 659 20.24 -14.73 -15.99
N PHE A 660 21.01 -13.70 -16.37
CA PHE A 660 20.47 -12.45 -16.92
C PHE A 660 20.32 -12.48 -18.44
N VAL A 661 21.25 -13.16 -19.12
CA VAL A 661 21.36 -13.12 -20.58
C VAL A 661 21.39 -14.54 -21.14
N SER A 662 20.42 -14.86 -21.98
CA SER A 662 20.49 -16.02 -22.85
C SER A 662 21.42 -15.70 -24.02
N MET A 663 22.59 -16.34 -24.05
CA MET A 663 23.63 -16.10 -25.05
C MET A 663 23.58 -17.15 -26.17
N SER A 664 23.87 -16.73 -27.40
CA SER A 664 24.09 -17.64 -28.54
C SER A 664 25.40 -18.44 -28.41
N SER A 665 26.41 -17.93 -27.70
CA SER A 665 27.69 -18.60 -27.44
C SER A 665 28.34 -18.14 -26.11
N LYS A 666 29.12 -19.02 -25.45
CA LYS A 666 29.85 -18.71 -24.21
C LYS A 666 31.12 -17.86 -24.40
N LYS A 667 31.52 -17.55 -25.64
CA LYS A 667 32.76 -16.80 -25.95
C LYS A 667 32.60 -15.27 -25.97
N ASP A 668 31.41 -14.76 -25.69
CA ASP A 668 31.02 -13.37 -26.00
C ASP A 668 30.87 -12.45 -24.77
N VAL A 669 31.46 -12.82 -23.63
CA VAL A 669 31.53 -11.97 -22.43
C VAL A 669 32.88 -11.27 -22.36
N ILE A 670 32.87 -9.94 -22.37
CA ILE A 670 34.07 -9.09 -22.36
C ILE A 670 34.05 -8.20 -21.10
N HIS A 671 35.07 -8.36 -20.25
CA HIS A 671 35.27 -7.51 -19.09
C HIS A 671 36.15 -6.32 -19.45
N LEU A 672 35.65 -5.10 -19.26
CA LEU A 672 36.36 -3.87 -19.60
C LEU A 672 36.34 -2.91 -18.40
N ASN A 673 37.40 -2.11 -18.26
CA ASN A 673 37.32 -0.92 -17.40
C ASN A 673 36.40 0.14 -18.08
N ARG A 674 36.06 1.20 -17.34
CA ARG A 674 35.13 2.23 -17.82
C ARG A 674 35.57 2.90 -19.13
N ASP A 675 36.84 3.28 -19.24
CA ASP A 675 37.35 4.01 -20.41
C ASP A 675 37.34 3.11 -21.65
N SER A 676 37.82 1.87 -21.52
CA SER A 676 37.80 0.89 -22.61
C SER A 676 36.39 0.51 -23.04
N LEU A 677 35.44 0.42 -22.10
CA LEU A 677 34.04 0.18 -22.43
C LEU A 677 33.44 1.34 -23.23
N LYS A 678 33.74 2.58 -22.82
CA LYS A 678 33.29 3.79 -23.51
C LYS A 678 33.82 3.81 -24.95
N ASP A 679 35.10 3.54 -25.15
CA ASP A 679 35.72 3.52 -26.48
C ASP A 679 35.09 2.44 -27.38
N GLU A 680 34.89 1.23 -26.84
CA GLU A 680 34.29 0.09 -27.55
C GLU A 680 32.83 0.32 -27.95
N LEU A 681 32.06 1.06 -27.15
CA LEU A 681 30.65 1.35 -27.44
C LEU A 681 30.47 2.54 -28.38
N LEU A 682 31.42 3.48 -28.41
CA LEU A 682 31.36 4.67 -29.25
C LEU A 682 31.98 4.48 -30.64
N ALA A 683 32.85 3.48 -30.79
CA ALA A 683 33.31 2.95 -32.08
C ALA A 683 32.17 2.24 -32.82
#